data_AF-A0A3M1ZTC4-F1
#
_entry.id   AF-A0A3M1ZTC4-F1
#
_cell.length_a   1.000
_cell.length_b   1.000
_cell.length_c   1.000
_cell.angle_alpha   90.00
_cell.angle_beta   90.00
_cell.angle_gamma   90.00
#
_symmetry.space_group_name_H-M   'P 1'
#
loop_
_entity.id
_entity.type
_entity.pdbx_description
1 polymer ?
#
loop_
_entity_poly.entity_id
_entity_poly.type
_entity_poly.pdbx_seq_one_letter_code
_entity_poly.pdbx_strand_id
1 'polypeptide(L)'
;MPNAPSNLGLFRPVRLLSVCVAVCAAAGCAEPPKGLAPAGDGDGPEIVFDFARKPLPEIPLPNDLATRPDPTSPTGKRINASMVAPTNLEATARRRIDELSGWGAYQTITVSFDAPIDVADLWKRHRDYLAPGGRDYGFEDDAIFVVDVTPGSPTYGQPVPLDFGEGNFPVLLRTPNQYWEHDPKTITKALALETYEEDRDQDGEMDPGEDLDLDGVLDHPNVHPAQDGDPTTLDPNRDLVGGYEYQTNTLMFKPILPLREKTTYAVVITKRVRDFEGNPVRSPFEYVNHTDQTDDLAPLEDVMGDLGLSLDDVAFAWSFTTQDSTGDLVAIRNGMYGAGPLAWLAEDNPPELTHLSMMVDEEDPDGNPVANRYILTPERMQPLLQPFAEAAFGNLGTFTTDVIEENQSYYAYHISGRFRTPYFLDLEDEGNLDARAWPANLFGPSLRERMKGTDPLSGEPHYREVQFFCSIPRDEYKKDPDAPAPVVLYAHGYTSNKLEPFGLAIYGKFGLAVCSIDAVAHGVNVGDQLSQVRFLLAALRLSSLEEALLSGRARDLDGDGMLDEGADMFTAYQFRTRDNLRQTLVDWMTLVRLLRTFGEGTMVDVDGDGTPETLGDFDGDGDVDLGGDDVPFFASGTSLGGLISSALSGIEPKVIAAAPISGGAGLVDLAIRSEQGGVVEALMLRLAGPQLVGEPTADGSAMRIYQLVPRDNEDYRHTVAIRPEIQPGDTVMLTNLRTGDARCARVMPDDPPPGYEDFRGWPKASNCADNDPAGTCRTCPEGTAGTYACDLARTFRVGVPADAGDPLRLDVFVGPDAVEVEPDERQCTAKEDAEIRVTVDTFEVGGSYRCGADENGQPVLEDGAPLPNGQICRHLPEGEELVALEDGYGFQRATPVLRKFTNLAQIIVEPADPAVYAVHYSREPLTFMEGDEEFTAPPANVFNVTTIGDPNVPVNVGVAIAKVAGFIELFEPDERYGKTRNRVIIDEGIQEGIPWLEVKGPEWGPVLVDADVLSGCDNGPMEVCPEDGLMAPRLSPPLRIVIDTPGSEDGKSGIVFPMTDEFNGVHGFPPPGIFDAPFDVGQFMIHQLGWFFRTEGTEVRYDHCMGEGVAACPWIPPPPAP
;
A
#
# COMPACT_ATOMS: atom_id res chain seq x y z
N MET A 1 -7.68 -49.03 -55.94
CA MET A 1 -7.44 -50.39 -56.48
C MET A 1 -6.01 -50.80 -56.14
N PRO A 2 -5.69 -52.06 -55.76
CA PRO A 2 -6.56 -53.13 -55.29
C PRO A 2 -6.05 -53.92 -54.04
N ASN A 3 -7.01 -54.49 -53.33
CA ASN A 3 -7.13 -55.88 -52.84
C ASN A 3 -6.07 -56.57 -51.95
N ALA A 4 -6.58 -56.97 -50.77
CA ALA A 4 -6.14 -58.07 -49.92
C ALA A 4 -6.20 -59.46 -50.60
N PRO A 5 -5.58 -60.50 -49.99
CA PRO A 5 -6.37 -61.58 -49.34
C PRO A 5 -5.74 -62.08 -48.02
N SER A 6 -6.46 -62.20 -46.90
CA SER A 6 -7.37 -63.28 -46.45
C SER A 6 -6.74 -64.68 -46.26
N ASN A 7 -6.58 -65.14 -45.00
CA ASN A 7 -7.48 -66.13 -44.37
C ASN A 7 -6.96 -66.74 -43.05
N LEU A 8 -7.79 -66.54 -42.01
CA LEU A 8 -8.32 -67.45 -40.98
C LEU A 8 -7.45 -68.54 -40.29
N GLY A 9 -7.51 -68.47 -38.94
CA GLY A 9 -7.49 -69.61 -38.02
C GLY A 9 -7.95 -69.22 -36.61
N LEU A 10 -9.18 -69.58 -36.23
CA LEU A 10 -9.85 -69.31 -34.95
C LEU A 10 -9.17 -69.93 -33.71
N PHE A 11 -9.15 -69.20 -32.57
CA PHE A 11 -9.59 -69.69 -31.24
C PHE A 11 -10.05 -68.49 -30.36
N ARG A 12 -11.13 -68.70 -29.58
CA ARG A 12 -12.04 -67.74 -28.91
C ARG A 12 -11.44 -66.78 -27.85
N PRO A 13 -11.99 -65.55 -27.68
CA PRO A 13 -12.00 -64.82 -26.42
C PRO A 13 -13.44 -64.71 -25.86
N VAL A 14 -13.74 -65.36 -24.72
CA VAL A 14 -15.00 -65.18 -23.97
C VAL A 14 -14.73 -64.86 -22.50
N ARG A 15 -13.63 -64.14 -22.18
CA ARG A 15 -13.36 -63.76 -20.77
C ARG A 15 -12.93 -62.30 -20.52
N LEU A 16 -12.70 -61.48 -21.54
CA LEU A 16 -12.35 -60.07 -21.32
C LEU A 16 -13.53 -59.09 -21.31
N LEU A 17 -14.65 -59.40 -21.98
CA LEU A 17 -15.78 -58.45 -22.05
C LEU A 17 -16.60 -58.37 -20.75
N SER A 18 -16.60 -59.44 -19.93
CA SER A 18 -17.38 -59.48 -18.69
C SER A 18 -16.73 -58.74 -17.52
N VAL A 19 -15.42 -58.48 -17.57
CA VAL A 19 -14.70 -57.75 -16.51
C VAL A 19 -14.77 -56.24 -16.75
N CYS A 20 -14.71 -55.77 -18.00
CA CYS A 20 -14.89 -54.33 -18.30
C CYS A 20 -16.33 -53.85 -18.04
N VAL A 21 -17.35 -54.68 -18.30
CA VAL A 21 -18.74 -54.30 -17.99
C VAL A 21 -19.02 -54.33 -16.48
N ALA A 22 -18.32 -55.16 -15.70
CA ALA A 22 -18.46 -55.19 -14.24
C ALA A 22 -17.77 -54.00 -13.55
N VAL A 23 -16.67 -53.49 -14.09
CA VAL A 23 -16.00 -52.28 -13.57
C VAL A 23 -16.78 -51.01 -13.94
N CYS A 24 -17.39 -50.94 -15.13
CA CYS A 24 -18.29 -49.84 -15.47
C CYS A 24 -19.64 -49.89 -14.73
N ALA A 25 -20.12 -51.07 -14.32
CA ALA A 25 -21.34 -51.21 -13.52
C ALA A 25 -21.13 -50.95 -12.02
N ALA A 26 -19.92 -51.16 -11.49
CA ALA A 26 -19.57 -50.83 -10.10
C ALA A 26 -19.23 -49.34 -9.89
N ALA A 27 -18.87 -48.61 -10.95
CA ALA A 27 -18.68 -47.16 -10.91
C ALA A 27 -20.00 -46.36 -11.05
N GLY A 28 -21.14 -47.04 -11.32
CA GLY A 28 -22.46 -46.42 -11.51
C GLY A 28 -23.34 -46.35 -10.26
N CYS A 29 -22.78 -46.53 -9.07
CA CYS A 29 -23.51 -46.45 -7.79
C CYS A 29 -22.72 -45.67 -6.73
N ALA A 30 -22.03 -44.59 -7.12
CA ALA A 30 -21.83 -43.51 -6.15
C ALA A 30 -23.21 -42.89 -5.88
N GLU A 31 -23.62 -42.78 -4.62
CA GLU A 31 -24.78 -41.93 -4.30
C GLU A 31 -24.53 -40.54 -4.89
N PRO A 32 -25.55 -39.86 -5.44
CA PRO A 32 -25.37 -38.48 -5.86
C PRO A 32 -24.80 -37.68 -4.69
N PRO A 33 -23.80 -36.81 -4.93
CA PRO A 33 -23.19 -36.04 -3.86
C PRO A 33 -24.28 -35.24 -3.15
N LYS A 34 -24.29 -35.32 -1.82
CA LYS A 34 -25.23 -34.60 -0.97
C LYS A 34 -24.49 -33.40 -0.38
N GLY A 35 -25.14 -32.24 -0.37
CA GLY A 35 -24.64 -31.10 0.38
C GLY A 35 -24.88 -31.24 1.89
N LEU A 36 -24.46 -30.23 2.63
CA LEU A 36 -24.46 -30.19 4.09
C LEU A 36 -25.88 -30.27 4.68
N ALA A 37 -26.81 -29.50 4.10
CA ALA A 37 -28.23 -29.53 4.41
C ALA A 37 -29.06 -29.15 3.17
N PRO A 38 -30.31 -29.63 3.01
CA PRO A 38 -31.18 -29.19 1.93
C PRO A 38 -31.41 -27.67 1.99
N ALA A 39 -31.37 -27.01 0.84
CA ALA A 39 -31.79 -25.61 0.74
C ALA A 39 -33.30 -25.52 1.02
N GLY A 40 -33.73 -24.45 1.68
CA GLY A 40 -35.16 -24.20 1.90
C GLY A 40 -35.84 -23.66 0.64
N ASP A 41 -37.10 -24.05 0.42
CA ASP A 41 -37.96 -23.38 -0.56
C ASP A 41 -38.29 -21.95 -0.07
N GLY A 42 -38.32 -20.97 -0.98
CA GLY A 42 -38.70 -19.58 -0.66
C GLY A 42 -38.67 -18.65 -1.87
N ASP A 43 -39.11 -17.41 -1.66
CA ASP A 43 -39.22 -16.34 -2.67
C ASP A 43 -38.27 -15.15 -2.41
N GLY A 44 -37.37 -15.24 -1.42
CA GLY A 44 -36.40 -14.18 -1.13
C GLY A 44 -35.22 -14.13 -2.12
N PRO A 45 -34.32 -13.14 -1.99
CA PRO A 45 -33.21 -12.92 -2.92
C PRO A 45 -32.30 -14.16 -3.03
N GLU A 46 -31.95 -14.54 -4.25
CA GLU A 46 -31.04 -15.64 -4.53
C GLU A 46 -29.61 -15.13 -4.66
N ILE A 47 -28.65 -15.87 -4.12
CA ILE A 47 -27.23 -15.56 -4.30
C ILE A 47 -26.84 -15.79 -5.76
N VAL A 48 -26.18 -14.81 -6.37
CA VAL A 48 -25.70 -14.90 -7.74
C VAL A 48 -24.49 -15.82 -7.82
N PHE A 49 -24.51 -16.72 -8.81
CA PHE A 49 -23.46 -17.71 -9.01
C PHE A 49 -23.23 -18.00 -10.50
N ASP A 50 -22.44 -17.15 -11.15
CA ASP A 50 -22.12 -17.20 -12.58
C ASP A 50 -20.60 -17.18 -12.84
N PHE A 51 -20.03 -18.37 -13.08
CA PHE A 51 -18.63 -18.53 -13.48
C PHE A 51 -18.29 -17.98 -14.88
N ALA A 52 -19.30 -17.78 -15.73
CA ALA A 52 -19.12 -17.37 -17.12
C ALA A 52 -19.26 -15.85 -17.31
N ARG A 53 -19.64 -15.11 -16.26
CA ARG A 53 -19.68 -13.64 -16.27
C ARG A 53 -18.31 -13.07 -16.65
N LYS A 54 -18.34 -11.99 -17.40
CA LYS A 54 -17.16 -11.24 -17.85
C LYS A 54 -17.18 -9.82 -17.25
N PRO A 55 -16.01 -9.18 -17.10
CA PRO A 55 -14.66 -9.72 -17.36
C PRO A 55 -14.15 -10.70 -16.29
N LEU A 56 -14.83 -10.77 -15.13
CA LEU A 56 -14.55 -11.65 -14.02
C LEU A 56 -15.84 -12.38 -13.59
N PRO A 57 -15.75 -13.61 -13.05
CA PRO A 57 -16.91 -14.36 -12.59
C PRO A 57 -17.68 -13.60 -11.49
N GLU A 58 -18.99 -13.85 -11.41
CA GLU A 58 -19.87 -13.32 -10.37
C GLU A 58 -20.28 -14.45 -9.43
N ILE A 59 -19.46 -14.69 -8.43
CA ILE A 59 -19.69 -15.67 -7.37
C ILE A 59 -19.29 -15.02 -6.04
N PRO A 60 -19.71 -15.58 -4.89
CA PRO A 60 -19.13 -15.20 -3.61
C PRO A 60 -17.60 -15.36 -3.65
N LEU A 61 -16.86 -14.33 -3.26
CA LEU A 61 -15.39 -14.35 -3.21
C LEU A 61 -14.92 -13.82 -1.85
N PRO A 62 -13.83 -14.37 -1.28
CA PRO A 62 -13.04 -15.52 -1.74
C PRO A 62 -13.81 -16.85 -1.69
N ASN A 63 -13.45 -17.82 -2.56
CA ASN A 63 -14.13 -19.12 -2.62
C ASN A 63 -13.24 -20.23 -3.20
N ASP A 64 -13.15 -21.37 -2.50
CA ASP A 64 -12.32 -22.50 -2.91
C ASP A 64 -12.79 -23.22 -4.19
N LEU A 65 -13.99 -22.95 -4.69
CA LEU A 65 -14.40 -23.40 -6.04
C LEU A 65 -13.63 -22.68 -7.16
N ALA A 66 -13.11 -21.48 -6.88
CA ALA A 66 -12.19 -20.76 -7.76
C ALA A 66 -10.72 -21.08 -7.41
N THR A 67 -10.45 -22.31 -6.97
CA THR A 67 -9.09 -22.85 -6.76
C THR A 67 -8.90 -24.17 -7.49
N ARG A 68 -7.64 -24.60 -7.63
CA ARG A 68 -7.25 -25.91 -8.13
C ARG A 68 -6.36 -26.63 -7.12
N PRO A 69 -6.46 -27.97 -6.98
CA PRO A 69 -5.59 -28.73 -6.10
C PRO A 69 -4.15 -28.75 -6.63
N ASP A 70 -3.18 -28.52 -5.74
CA ASP A 70 -1.76 -28.58 -6.02
C ASP A 70 -0.99 -29.06 -4.76
N PRO A 71 -0.50 -30.31 -4.73
CA PRO A 71 0.20 -30.86 -3.56
C PRO A 71 1.58 -30.23 -3.31
N THR A 72 2.07 -29.38 -4.22
CA THR A 72 3.31 -28.62 -4.04
C THR A 72 3.07 -27.24 -3.42
N SER A 73 1.81 -26.80 -3.32
CA SER A 73 1.42 -25.60 -2.60
C SER A 73 1.39 -25.86 -1.08
N PRO A 74 1.84 -24.91 -0.24
CA PRO A 74 1.76 -25.04 1.23
C PRO A 74 0.36 -25.35 1.78
N THR A 75 -0.69 -24.94 1.08
CA THR A 75 -2.11 -25.16 1.46
C THR A 75 -2.74 -26.36 0.74
N GLY A 76 -2.02 -26.98 -0.21
CA GLY A 76 -2.59 -27.96 -1.14
C GLY A 76 -3.47 -27.37 -2.25
N LYS A 77 -3.64 -26.04 -2.32
CA LYS A 77 -4.47 -25.32 -3.31
C LYS A 77 -3.69 -24.21 -4.01
N ARG A 78 -4.13 -23.83 -5.20
CA ARG A 78 -3.73 -22.62 -5.92
C ARG A 78 -4.97 -21.88 -6.41
N ILE A 79 -4.95 -20.56 -6.46
CA ILE A 79 -6.05 -19.81 -7.10
C ILE A 79 -6.19 -20.25 -8.56
N ASN A 80 -7.41 -20.24 -9.09
CA ASN A 80 -7.72 -20.54 -10.49
C ASN A 80 -8.24 -19.26 -11.17
N ALA A 81 -7.32 -18.44 -11.67
CA ALA A 81 -7.66 -17.15 -12.27
C ALA A 81 -8.01 -17.27 -13.76
N SER A 82 -8.91 -16.41 -14.25
CA SER A 82 -9.21 -16.33 -15.68
C SER A 82 -8.03 -15.72 -16.44
N MET A 83 -7.51 -16.44 -17.44
CA MET A 83 -6.40 -15.94 -18.28
C MET A 83 -6.85 -14.97 -19.39
N VAL A 84 -8.15 -14.68 -19.49
CA VAL A 84 -8.70 -13.74 -20.48
C VAL A 84 -8.62 -12.33 -19.93
N ALA A 85 -7.68 -11.53 -20.43
CA ALA A 85 -7.49 -10.14 -20.04
C ALA A 85 -7.25 -9.27 -21.29
N PRO A 86 -7.62 -7.98 -21.25
CA PRO A 86 -7.43 -7.06 -22.37
C PRO A 86 -5.96 -6.67 -22.59
N THR A 87 -5.14 -6.67 -21.53
CA THR A 87 -3.73 -6.25 -21.59
C THR A 87 -2.76 -7.36 -21.13
N ASN A 88 -1.51 -7.30 -21.59
CA ASN A 88 -0.43 -8.12 -21.07
C ASN A 88 -0.12 -7.77 -19.61
N LEU A 89 -0.30 -6.50 -19.21
CA LEU A 89 -0.28 -6.08 -17.81
C LEU A 89 -1.19 -6.97 -16.95
N GLU A 90 -2.49 -6.97 -17.25
CA GLU A 90 -3.48 -7.72 -16.49
C GLU A 90 -3.30 -9.24 -16.69
N ALA A 91 -3.02 -9.71 -17.91
CA ALA A 91 -2.79 -11.12 -18.15
C ALA A 91 -1.60 -11.67 -17.34
N THR A 92 -0.56 -10.87 -17.12
CA THR A 92 0.60 -11.25 -16.31
C THR A 92 0.27 -11.31 -14.83
N ALA A 93 -0.43 -10.28 -14.32
CA ALA A 93 -0.92 -10.29 -12.95
C ALA A 93 -1.81 -11.52 -12.68
N ARG A 94 -2.77 -11.81 -13.57
CA ARG A 94 -3.65 -12.98 -13.44
C ARG A 94 -2.91 -14.33 -13.52
N ARG A 95 -1.87 -14.45 -14.36
CA ARG A 95 -1.00 -15.64 -14.38
C ARG A 95 -0.30 -15.86 -13.04
N ARG A 96 0.19 -14.79 -12.42
CA ARG A 96 0.84 -14.87 -11.10
C ARG A 96 -0.16 -15.08 -9.96
N ILE A 97 -1.38 -14.56 -10.07
CA ILE A 97 -2.47 -14.89 -9.14
C ILE A 97 -2.73 -16.40 -9.14
N ASP A 98 -2.75 -17.07 -10.31
CA ASP A 98 -2.90 -18.54 -10.41
C ASP A 98 -1.78 -19.32 -9.71
N GLU A 99 -0.69 -18.66 -9.33
CA GLU A 99 0.41 -19.23 -8.58
C GLU A 99 0.30 -18.94 -7.07
N LEU A 100 -0.65 -18.14 -6.59
CA LEU A 100 -0.81 -17.91 -5.16
C LEU A 100 -1.27 -19.18 -4.44
N SER A 101 -0.77 -19.38 -3.23
CA SER A 101 -1.06 -20.57 -2.42
C SER A 101 -2.47 -20.54 -1.80
N GLY A 102 -3.21 -19.46 -1.92
CA GLY A 102 -4.56 -19.34 -1.39
C GLY A 102 -5.10 -17.94 -1.52
N TRP A 103 -6.18 -17.69 -0.80
CA TRP A 103 -6.87 -16.40 -0.72
C TRP A 103 -6.23 -15.47 0.32
N GLY A 104 -6.46 -14.16 0.23
CA GLY A 104 -6.02 -13.20 1.25
C GLY A 104 -6.69 -13.41 2.61
N ALA A 105 -5.92 -13.25 3.68
CA ALA A 105 -6.32 -13.21 5.07
C ALA A 105 -6.96 -11.88 5.50
N TYR A 106 -6.71 -10.78 4.79
CA TYR A 106 -7.23 -9.44 5.10
C TYR A 106 -7.99 -8.81 3.93
N GLN A 107 -8.45 -9.64 2.99
CA GLN A 107 -9.23 -9.21 1.83
C GLN A 107 -10.70 -8.97 2.18
N THR A 108 -11.40 -8.22 1.33
CA THR A 108 -12.85 -8.03 1.43
C THR A 108 -13.58 -9.27 0.93
N ILE A 109 -14.63 -9.68 1.64
CA ILE A 109 -15.53 -10.76 1.25
C ILE A 109 -16.75 -10.13 0.55
N THR A 110 -17.08 -10.64 -0.64
CA THR A 110 -18.15 -10.11 -1.47
C THR A 110 -19.16 -11.19 -1.82
N VAL A 111 -20.45 -10.85 -1.78
CA VAL A 111 -21.56 -11.71 -2.23
C VAL A 111 -22.68 -10.86 -2.83
N SER A 112 -23.09 -11.19 -4.05
CA SER A 112 -24.15 -10.50 -4.78
C SER A 112 -25.46 -11.29 -4.76
N PHE A 113 -26.56 -10.55 -4.88
CA PHE A 113 -27.92 -11.09 -4.87
C PHE A 113 -28.68 -10.65 -6.13
N ASP A 114 -29.59 -11.50 -6.62
CA ASP A 114 -30.43 -11.18 -7.79
C ASP A 114 -31.51 -10.10 -7.50
N ALA A 115 -31.70 -9.77 -6.23
CA ALA A 115 -32.58 -8.72 -5.74
C ALA A 115 -32.02 -8.09 -4.45
N PRO A 116 -32.43 -6.85 -4.10
CA PRO A 116 -31.94 -6.17 -2.90
C PRO A 116 -32.28 -6.89 -1.59
N ILE A 117 -31.38 -6.77 -0.61
CA ILE A 117 -31.61 -7.19 0.79
C ILE A 117 -31.94 -5.99 1.70
N ASP A 118 -32.60 -6.25 2.83
CA ASP A 118 -32.81 -5.25 3.89
C ASP A 118 -31.53 -5.06 4.70
N VAL A 119 -30.67 -4.15 4.22
CA VAL A 119 -29.40 -3.81 4.88
C VAL A 119 -29.60 -3.15 6.25
N ALA A 120 -30.75 -2.54 6.52
CA ALA A 120 -31.02 -1.94 7.82
C ALA A 120 -31.29 -3.02 8.90
N ASP A 121 -32.01 -4.08 8.55
CA ASP A 121 -32.14 -5.25 9.45
C ASP A 121 -30.78 -5.91 9.65
N LEU A 122 -29.96 -6.02 8.59
CA LEU A 122 -28.59 -6.56 8.69
C LEU A 122 -27.74 -5.74 9.68
N TRP A 123 -27.65 -4.42 9.49
CA TRP A 123 -26.85 -3.56 10.38
C TRP A 123 -27.34 -3.59 11.81
N LYS A 124 -28.66 -3.63 12.03
CA LYS A 124 -29.20 -3.71 13.40
C LYS A 124 -28.71 -4.94 14.17
N ARG A 125 -28.40 -6.03 13.45
CA ARG A 125 -27.90 -7.29 14.03
C ARG A 125 -26.42 -7.27 14.34
N HIS A 126 -25.63 -6.55 13.53
CA HIS A 126 -24.17 -6.50 13.62
C HIS A 126 -23.63 -5.28 14.38
N ARG A 127 -24.41 -4.18 14.45
CA ARG A 127 -24.05 -2.94 15.16
C ARG A 127 -24.33 -3.03 16.66
N ASP A 128 -23.69 -3.97 17.35
CA ASP A 128 -23.91 -4.21 18.78
C ASP A 128 -23.59 -3.01 19.66
N TYR A 129 -22.75 -2.09 19.18
CA TYR A 129 -22.42 -0.85 19.90
C TYR A 129 -23.65 0.07 20.09
N LEU A 130 -24.72 -0.14 19.33
CA LEU A 130 -26.00 0.55 19.51
C LEU A 130 -26.83 -0.03 20.67
N ALA A 131 -26.52 -1.24 21.12
CA ALA A 131 -27.22 -1.89 22.22
C ALA A 131 -26.74 -1.39 23.60
N PRO A 132 -27.59 -1.43 24.65
CA PRO A 132 -27.19 -1.08 26.01
C PRO A 132 -26.08 -2.02 26.53
N GLY A 133 -24.86 -1.52 26.66
CA GLY A 133 -23.70 -2.32 27.06
C GLY A 133 -22.42 -2.00 26.30
N GLY A 134 -22.50 -1.33 25.15
CA GLY A 134 -21.38 -0.62 24.52
C GLY A 134 -20.24 -1.50 23.98
N ARG A 135 -20.49 -2.76 23.65
CA ARG A 135 -19.52 -3.64 22.95
C ARG A 135 -19.59 -3.38 21.46
N ASP A 136 -18.48 -3.45 20.74
CA ASP A 136 -18.53 -3.28 19.27
C ASP A 136 -19.03 -4.53 18.57
N TYR A 137 -18.62 -5.71 19.05
CA TYR A 137 -18.92 -6.98 18.39
C TYR A 137 -19.42 -8.00 19.42
N GLY A 138 -20.66 -8.43 19.25
CA GLY A 138 -21.26 -9.66 19.75
C GLY A 138 -21.53 -10.61 18.58
N PHE A 139 -21.96 -11.82 18.87
CA PHE A 139 -22.18 -12.86 17.84
C PHE A 139 -23.55 -13.53 17.96
N GLU A 140 -24.34 -13.14 18.96
CA GLU A 140 -25.56 -13.85 19.34
C GLU A 140 -26.73 -13.61 18.36
N ASP A 141 -26.84 -12.42 17.77
CA ASP A 141 -27.90 -12.04 16.81
C ASP A 141 -27.40 -11.85 15.37
N ASP A 142 -26.10 -12.04 15.13
CA ASP A 142 -25.45 -11.89 13.82
C ASP A 142 -26.15 -12.69 12.73
N ALA A 143 -26.18 -12.12 11.53
CA ALA A 143 -26.77 -12.77 10.36
C ALA A 143 -25.74 -13.51 9.48
N ILE A 144 -24.46 -13.16 9.60
CA ILE A 144 -23.38 -13.65 8.75
C ILE A 144 -22.18 -13.94 9.65
N PHE A 145 -21.53 -15.08 9.42
CA PHE A 145 -20.36 -15.50 10.19
C PHE A 145 -19.23 -15.89 9.27
N VAL A 146 -18.00 -15.61 9.69
CA VAL A 146 -16.79 -16.23 9.16
C VAL A 146 -16.17 -17.02 10.30
N VAL A 147 -16.00 -18.33 10.10
CA VAL A 147 -15.61 -19.27 11.16
C VAL A 147 -14.45 -20.13 10.69
N ASP A 148 -13.41 -20.27 11.51
CA ASP A 148 -12.34 -21.22 11.25
C ASP A 148 -12.86 -22.66 11.39
N VAL A 149 -12.80 -23.41 10.31
CA VAL A 149 -13.27 -24.80 10.24
C VAL A 149 -12.13 -25.80 10.11
N THR A 150 -10.87 -25.37 10.29
CA THR A 150 -9.69 -26.21 10.15
C THR A 150 -9.46 -27.06 11.41
N PRO A 151 -9.62 -28.40 11.35
CA PRO A 151 -9.47 -29.23 12.54
C PRO A 151 -8.07 -29.12 13.14
N GLY A 152 -8.00 -28.78 14.43
CA GLY A 152 -6.74 -28.61 15.15
C GLY A 152 -6.10 -27.23 15.05
N SER A 153 -6.72 -26.29 14.32
CA SER A 153 -6.34 -24.88 14.37
C SER A 153 -6.52 -24.31 15.79
N PRO A 154 -5.64 -23.41 16.27
CA PRO A 154 -5.82 -22.71 17.55
C PRO A 154 -7.14 -21.93 17.66
N THR A 155 -7.67 -21.49 16.52
CA THR A 155 -8.90 -20.70 16.41
C THR A 155 -10.11 -21.51 15.93
N TYR A 156 -10.00 -22.85 15.88
CA TYR A 156 -11.07 -23.72 15.40
C TYR A 156 -12.42 -23.43 16.09
N GLY A 157 -13.45 -23.16 15.29
CA GLY A 157 -14.81 -22.83 15.74
C GLY A 157 -15.00 -21.38 16.22
N GLN A 158 -13.98 -20.54 16.23
CA GLN A 158 -14.09 -19.15 16.64
C GLN A 158 -14.66 -18.27 15.50
N PRO A 159 -15.66 -17.42 15.78
CA PRO A 159 -16.15 -16.44 14.83
C PRO A 159 -15.19 -15.25 14.71
N VAL A 160 -15.15 -14.64 13.53
CA VAL A 160 -14.32 -13.49 13.22
C VAL A 160 -15.16 -12.21 13.29
N PRO A 161 -14.68 -11.12 13.94
CA PRO A 161 -15.37 -9.83 13.90
C PRO A 161 -15.27 -9.22 12.49
N LEU A 162 -16.41 -8.77 11.96
CA LEU A 162 -16.57 -8.28 10.58
C LEU A 162 -17.02 -6.81 10.58
N ASP A 163 -16.48 -6.03 9.64
CA ASP A 163 -16.97 -4.67 9.37
C ASP A 163 -17.93 -4.69 8.18
N PHE A 164 -19.13 -4.14 8.37
CA PHE A 164 -20.17 -3.93 7.35
C PHE A 164 -20.33 -2.44 6.99
N GLY A 165 -19.23 -1.67 7.03
CA GLY A 165 -19.23 -0.22 6.85
C GLY A 165 -19.58 0.54 8.14
N GLU A 166 -19.02 0.12 9.27
CA GLU A 166 -19.25 0.75 10.59
C GLU A 166 -18.15 1.74 10.97
N GLY A 167 -17.17 1.91 10.07
CA GLY A 167 -16.09 2.89 10.13
C GLY A 167 -14.71 2.29 10.40
N ASN A 168 -14.53 0.96 10.42
CA ASN A 168 -13.19 0.36 10.52
C ASN A 168 -12.38 0.49 9.22
N PHE A 169 -13.06 0.60 8.08
CA PHE A 169 -12.47 0.77 6.75
C PHE A 169 -13.13 1.94 6.05
N PRO A 170 -12.79 3.19 6.43
CA PRO A 170 -13.36 4.37 5.81
C PRO A 170 -13.08 4.41 4.30
N VAL A 171 -14.05 4.90 3.51
CA VAL A 171 -14.00 4.88 2.04
C VAL A 171 -13.96 6.27 1.40
N LEU A 172 -14.09 7.32 2.21
CA LEU A 172 -14.06 8.71 1.75
C LEU A 172 -12.62 9.17 1.48
N LEU A 173 -12.50 10.05 0.50
CA LEU A 173 -11.26 10.70 0.12
C LEU A 173 -11.16 12.07 0.80
N ARG A 174 -9.99 12.37 1.37
CA ARG A 174 -9.70 13.69 1.95
C ARG A 174 -9.61 14.77 0.86
N THR A 175 -8.99 14.47 -0.29
CA THR A 175 -8.94 15.33 -1.49
C THR A 175 -9.59 14.63 -2.69
N PRO A 176 -10.90 14.78 -2.89
CA PRO A 176 -11.67 14.14 -3.97
C PRO A 176 -11.17 14.41 -5.39
N ASN A 177 -10.60 15.60 -5.61
CA ASN A 177 -10.17 16.06 -6.92
C ASN A 177 -8.69 15.76 -7.23
N GLN A 178 -8.00 14.89 -6.48
CA GLN A 178 -6.55 14.66 -6.68
C GLN A 178 -6.18 13.90 -7.98
N TYR A 179 -7.13 13.21 -8.62
CA TYR A 179 -6.86 12.32 -9.76
C TYR A 179 -6.78 13.04 -11.12
N TRP A 180 -5.94 14.07 -11.23
CA TRP A 180 -5.68 14.88 -12.43
C TRP A 180 -6.87 15.68 -12.98
N GLU A 181 -6.52 16.59 -13.88
CA GLU A 181 -7.43 17.48 -14.57
C GLU A 181 -8.48 16.74 -15.41
N HIS A 182 -9.58 17.43 -15.65
CA HIS A 182 -10.61 17.01 -16.62
C HIS A 182 -11.29 15.68 -16.29
N ASP A 183 -11.21 15.22 -15.04
CA ASP A 183 -11.99 14.11 -14.51
C ASP A 183 -13.48 14.50 -14.39
N PRO A 184 -14.41 13.89 -15.16
CA PRO A 184 -15.84 14.19 -15.09
C PRO A 184 -16.50 13.71 -13.80
N LYS A 185 -15.80 12.97 -12.93
CA LYS A 185 -16.27 12.55 -11.60
C LYS A 185 -15.63 13.37 -10.48
N THR A 186 -14.89 14.45 -10.75
CA THR A 186 -14.06 15.19 -9.77
C THR A 186 -14.77 15.62 -8.46
N ILE A 187 -16.10 15.75 -8.45
CA ILE A 187 -16.88 16.06 -7.24
C ILE A 187 -17.21 14.84 -6.38
N THR A 188 -17.06 13.63 -6.91
CA THR A 188 -17.33 12.37 -6.20
C THR A 188 -16.36 12.19 -5.05
N LYS A 189 -16.88 11.79 -3.88
CA LYS A 189 -16.13 11.81 -2.61
C LYS A 189 -15.47 10.48 -2.24
N ALA A 190 -15.68 9.45 -3.06
CA ALA A 190 -15.07 8.13 -2.91
C ALA A 190 -14.43 7.70 -4.23
N LEU A 191 -13.40 6.86 -4.15
CA LEU A 191 -12.75 6.31 -5.36
C LEU A 191 -13.57 5.17 -5.97
N ALA A 192 -14.12 4.30 -5.13
CA ALA A 192 -14.69 3.02 -5.53
C ALA A 192 -16.22 2.97 -5.54
N LEU A 193 -16.90 3.95 -4.91
CA LEU A 193 -18.36 4.02 -4.77
C LEU A 193 -18.90 5.30 -5.39
N GLU A 194 -20.08 5.22 -5.97
CA GLU A 194 -20.76 6.37 -6.56
C GLU A 194 -21.34 7.28 -5.46
N THR A 195 -21.24 8.58 -5.66
CA THR A 195 -21.71 9.65 -4.76
C THR A 195 -22.47 10.76 -5.49
N TYR A 196 -22.58 10.66 -6.81
CA TYR A 196 -23.28 11.58 -7.70
C TYR A 196 -24.59 10.95 -8.17
N GLU A 197 -25.62 11.80 -8.29
CA GLU A 197 -26.94 11.43 -8.78
C GLU A 197 -27.04 11.81 -10.24
N GLU A 198 -27.36 10.89 -11.13
CA GLU A 198 -27.57 11.15 -12.56
C GLU A 198 -29.05 11.22 -12.94
N ASP A 199 -29.95 10.53 -12.23
CA ASP A 199 -31.40 10.55 -12.48
C ASP A 199 -32.04 11.84 -11.95
N ARG A 200 -32.07 12.87 -12.79
CA ARG A 200 -32.40 14.22 -12.34
C ARG A 200 -33.89 14.44 -12.19
N ASP A 201 -34.69 13.80 -13.03
CA ASP A 201 -36.14 13.93 -12.98
C ASP A 201 -36.83 12.81 -12.20
N GLN A 202 -36.03 11.86 -11.67
CA GLN A 202 -36.44 10.79 -10.78
C GLN A 202 -37.43 9.82 -11.43
N ASP A 203 -37.29 9.61 -12.74
CA ASP A 203 -38.13 8.70 -13.49
C ASP A 203 -37.52 7.29 -13.63
N GLY A 204 -36.23 7.13 -13.29
CA GLY A 204 -35.48 5.89 -13.32
C GLY A 204 -35.15 5.39 -14.74
N GLU A 205 -35.30 6.24 -15.76
CA GLU A 205 -34.92 5.97 -17.14
C GLU A 205 -33.68 6.82 -17.50
N MET A 206 -32.68 6.22 -18.15
CA MET A 206 -31.49 6.97 -18.58
C MET A 206 -31.83 7.91 -19.74
N ASP A 207 -31.88 9.21 -19.46
CA ASP A 207 -32.17 10.25 -20.44
C ASP A 207 -30.91 10.74 -21.19
N PRO A 208 -31.05 11.29 -22.41
CA PRO A 208 -29.91 11.82 -23.16
C PRO A 208 -29.19 12.95 -22.41
N GLY A 209 -27.98 12.66 -21.93
CA GLY A 209 -27.15 13.61 -21.21
C GLY A 209 -26.91 13.28 -19.74
N GLU A 210 -27.65 12.32 -19.18
CA GLU A 210 -27.55 11.95 -17.76
C GLU A 210 -26.32 11.14 -17.43
N ASP A 211 -26.01 10.12 -18.26
CA ASP A 211 -24.75 9.37 -18.18
C ASP A 211 -23.57 10.30 -18.51
N LEU A 212 -22.91 10.82 -17.47
CA LEU A 212 -21.92 11.89 -17.59
C LEU A 212 -20.54 11.34 -17.97
N ASP A 213 -20.18 10.16 -17.47
CA ASP A 213 -18.90 9.51 -17.74
C ASP A 213 -18.95 8.41 -18.81
N LEU A 214 -20.14 8.19 -19.41
CA LEU A 214 -20.40 7.27 -20.52
C LEU A 214 -20.04 5.83 -20.17
N ASP A 215 -20.41 5.38 -18.98
CA ASP A 215 -20.19 4.01 -18.52
C ASP A 215 -21.39 3.08 -18.81
N GLY A 216 -22.52 3.63 -19.26
CA GLY A 216 -23.74 2.90 -19.61
C GLY A 216 -24.66 2.61 -18.43
N VAL A 217 -24.40 3.18 -17.26
CA VAL A 217 -25.19 3.03 -16.02
C VAL A 217 -25.85 4.37 -15.69
N LEU A 218 -27.10 4.33 -15.22
CA LEU A 218 -27.74 5.49 -14.60
C LEU A 218 -27.29 5.53 -13.14
N ASP A 219 -26.36 6.42 -12.83
CA ASP A 219 -25.71 6.43 -11.52
C ASP A 219 -26.57 7.08 -10.42
N HIS A 220 -26.52 6.46 -9.23
CA HIS A 220 -27.13 6.99 -8.01
C HIS A 220 -26.11 6.97 -6.87
N PRO A 221 -26.13 7.95 -5.94
CA PRO A 221 -25.25 7.93 -4.78
C PRO A 221 -25.50 6.66 -3.95
N ASN A 222 -24.42 5.99 -3.53
CA ASN A 222 -24.50 4.75 -2.76
C ASN A 222 -24.84 4.99 -1.28
N VAL A 223 -25.97 5.65 -1.02
CA VAL A 223 -26.46 6.07 0.30
C VAL A 223 -27.71 5.29 0.71
N HIS A 224 -27.94 5.09 2.01
CA HIS A 224 -29.15 4.41 2.49
C HIS A 224 -30.18 5.38 3.08
N PRO A 225 -31.44 5.38 2.62
CA PRO A 225 -32.48 6.31 3.08
C PRO A 225 -32.83 6.25 4.58
N ALA A 226 -32.49 5.16 5.29
CA ALA A 226 -33.03 4.89 6.62
C ALA A 226 -32.13 5.23 7.81
N GLN A 227 -30.94 5.81 7.63
CA GLN A 227 -30.15 6.26 8.80
C GLN A 227 -30.84 7.41 9.54
N ASP A 228 -31.51 8.31 8.81
CA ASP A 228 -32.20 9.48 9.39
C ASP A 228 -33.73 9.39 9.27
N GLY A 229 -34.24 8.45 8.47
CA GLY A 229 -35.67 8.27 8.21
C GLY A 229 -36.32 9.38 7.37
N ASP A 230 -35.53 10.32 6.84
CA ASP A 230 -35.95 11.40 5.97
C ASP A 230 -35.08 11.42 4.69
N PRO A 231 -35.59 10.97 3.54
CA PRO A 231 -34.86 10.98 2.27
C PRO A 231 -34.43 12.39 1.81
N THR A 232 -35.00 13.46 2.38
CA THR A 232 -34.66 14.84 2.02
C THR A 232 -33.44 15.39 2.77
N THR A 233 -32.88 14.63 3.71
CA THR A 233 -31.70 15.02 4.50
C THR A 233 -30.45 14.21 4.20
N LEU A 234 -30.49 13.29 3.22
CA LEU A 234 -29.36 12.43 2.87
C LEU A 234 -28.16 13.27 2.41
N ASP A 235 -27.03 13.07 3.07
CA ASP A 235 -25.75 13.70 2.78
C ASP A 235 -24.73 12.61 2.43
N PRO A 236 -24.29 12.49 1.16
CA PRO A 236 -23.27 11.53 0.76
C PRO A 236 -21.93 11.65 1.52
N ASN A 237 -21.69 12.75 2.25
CA ASN A 237 -20.54 12.86 3.14
C ASN A 237 -20.74 12.11 4.47
N ARG A 238 -21.98 11.79 4.87
CA ARG A 238 -22.28 11.17 6.17
C ARG A 238 -22.97 9.81 6.05
N ASP A 239 -23.73 9.63 4.97
CA ASP A 239 -24.64 8.50 4.79
C ASP A 239 -24.14 7.50 3.74
N LEU A 240 -22.89 7.65 3.27
CA LEU A 240 -22.30 6.75 2.29
C LEU A 240 -22.17 5.34 2.86
N VAL A 241 -22.71 4.37 2.14
CA VAL A 241 -22.68 2.97 2.55
C VAL A 241 -21.43 2.29 2.02
N GLY A 242 -20.54 1.88 2.92
CA GLY A 242 -19.33 1.12 2.56
C GLY A 242 -19.54 -0.39 2.42
N GLY A 243 -20.52 -0.97 3.14
CA GLY A 243 -20.70 -2.42 3.26
C GLY A 243 -21.71 -3.06 2.29
N TYR A 244 -22.36 -2.27 1.44
CA TYR A 244 -23.34 -2.75 0.45
C TYR A 244 -23.36 -1.80 -0.75
N GLU A 245 -23.42 -2.36 -1.94
CA GLU A 245 -23.40 -1.64 -3.21
C GLU A 245 -24.73 -1.85 -3.95
N TYR A 246 -25.53 -0.79 -4.10
CA TYR A 246 -26.91 -0.89 -4.59
C TYR A 246 -27.01 -1.15 -6.11
N GLN A 247 -26.07 -0.66 -6.91
CA GLN A 247 -26.05 -0.83 -8.37
C GLN A 247 -26.00 -2.30 -8.76
N THR A 248 -25.22 -3.11 -8.02
CA THR A 248 -25.03 -4.55 -8.29
C THR A 248 -25.64 -5.47 -7.22
N ASN A 249 -26.31 -4.92 -6.21
CA ASN A 249 -26.80 -5.67 -5.03
C ASN A 249 -25.71 -6.52 -4.36
N THR A 250 -24.52 -5.95 -4.22
CA THR A 250 -23.35 -6.66 -3.68
C THR A 250 -23.12 -6.27 -2.23
N LEU A 251 -23.22 -7.24 -1.33
CA LEU A 251 -22.78 -7.10 0.05
C LEU A 251 -21.25 -7.26 0.12
N MET A 252 -20.59 -6.37 0.86
CA MET A 252 -19.15 -6.33 1.05
C MET A 252 -18.84 -6.22 2.54
N PHE A 253 -18.01 -7.11 3.05
CA PHE A 253 -17.61 -7.08 4.46
C PHE A 253 -16.18 -7.57 4.63
N LYS A 254 -15.47 -7.04 5.62
CA LYS A 254 -14.04 -7.28 5.79
C LYS A 254 -13.74 -7.77 7.20
N PRO A 255 -12.88 -8.79 7.37
CA PRO A 255 -12.32 -9.13 8.68
C PRO A 255 -11.63 -7.92 9.29
N ILE A 256 -11.97 -7.58 10.53
CA ILE A 256 -11.32 -6.45 11.23
C ILE A 256 -9.88 -6.79 11.64
N LEU A 257 -9.64 -8.09 11.87
CA LEU A 257 -8.32 -8.67 12.11
C LEU A 257 -8.00 -9.62 10.95
N PRO A 258 -6.73 -9.70 10.50
CA PRO A 258 -6.34 -10.66 9.48
C PRO A 258 -6.65 -12.07 9.98
N LEU A 259 -7.21 -12.87 9.09
CA LEU A 259 -7.42 -14.29 9.30
C LEU A 259 -6.06 -15.01 9.44
N ARG A 260 -6.07 -16.18 10.06
CA ARG A 260 -4.86 -16.99 10.19
C ARG A 260 -4.45 -17.53 8.82
N GLU A 261 -3.17 -17.47 8.47
CA GLU A 261 -2.65 -18.04 7.22
C GLU A 261 -2.83 -19.57 7.17
N LYS A 262 -2.83 -20.16 5.96
CA LYS A 262 -2.96 -21.62 5.72
C LYS A 262 -4.18 -22.26 6.41
N THR A 263 -5.26 -21.51 6.55
CA THR A 263 -6.44 -21.92 7.33
C THR A 263 -7.69 -21.85 6.45
N THR A 264 -8.51 -22.90 6.51
CA THR A 264 -9.80 -22.96 5.82
C THR A 264 -10.88 -22.34 6.71
N TYR A 265 -11.58 -21.36 6.16
CA TYR A 265 -12.70 -20.67 6.78
C TYR A 265 -14.00 -21.01 6.07
N ALA A 266 -15.08 -21.10 6.83
CA ALA A 266 -16.44 -21.15 6.31
C ALA A 266 -17.08 -19.76 6.45
N VAL A 267 -17.67 -19.27 5.36
CA VAL A 267 -18.61 -18.15 5.41
C VAL A 267 -20.01 -18.72 5.48
N VAL A 268 -20.78 -18.27 6.47
CA VAL A 268 -22.14 -18.76 6.75
C VAL A 268 -23.10 -17.58 6.67
N ILE A 269 -23.98 -17.59 5.66
CA ILE A 269 -25.12 -16.70 5.56
C ILE A 269 -26.32 -17.41 6.17
N THR A 270 -26.91 -16.82 7.21
CA THR A 270 -28.09 -17.38 7.88
C THR A 270 -29.39 -16.89 7.24
N LYS A 271 -30.51 -17.53 7.59
CA LYS A 271 -31.88 -17.10 7.25
C LYS A 271 -32.30 -15.77 7.92
N ARG A 272 -31.38 -15.11 8.63
CA ARG A 272 -31.57 -13.76 9.18
C ARG A 272 -31.29 -12.67 8.15
N VAL A 273 -30.51 -12.95 7.09
CA VAL A 273 -30.42 -12.04 5.93
C VAL A 273 -31.68 -12.16 5.10
N ARG A 274 -32.38 -11.04 4.88
CA ARG A 274 -33.75 -11.00 4.35
C ARG A 274 -33.94 -9.86 3.37
N ASP A 275 -34.98 -9.94 2.56
CA ASP A 275 -35.52 -8.79 1.83
C ASP A 275 -36.40 -7.88 2.71
N PHE A 276 -36.91 -6.81 2.11
CA PHE A 276 -37.84 -5.87 2.74
C PHE A 276 -39.22 -6.46 3.11
N GLU A 277 -39.57 -7.65 2.60
CA GLU A 277 -40.79 -8.38 2.96
C GLU A 277 -40.57 -9.38 4.12
N GLY A 278 -39.30 -9.57 4.52
CA GLY A 278 -38.89 -10.50 5.56
C GLY A 278 -38.63 -11.93 5.08
N ASN A 279 -38.57 -12.17 3.76
CA ASN A 279 -38.20 -13.46 3.20
C ASN A 279 -36.68 -13.66 3.30
N PRO A 280 -36.19 -14.83 3.74
CA PRO A 280 -34.76 -15.10 3.81
C PRO A 280 -34.13 -15.25 2.44
N VAL A 281 -32.85 -14.88 2.34
CA VAL A 281 -32.04 -15.17 1.15
C VAL A 281 -31.94 -16.68 0.88
N ARG A 282 -31.64 -17.05 -0.37
CA ARG A 282 -31.71 -18.44 -0.85
C ARG A 282 -30.41 -18.89 -1.51
N SER A 283 -30.14 -20.19 -1.42
CA SER A 283 -29.05 -20.85 -2.15
C SER A 283 -29.43 -21.04 -3.62
N PRO A 284 -28.49 -20.86 -4.56
CA PRO A 284 -28.68 -21.19 -5.98
C PRO A 284 -28.62 -22.71 -6.24
N PHE A 285 -28.40 -23.54 -5.21
CA PHE A 285 -28.29 -25.00 -5.29
C PHE A 285 -29.41 -25.73 -4.54
N GLU A 286 -29.54 -27.04 -4.77
CA GLU A 286 -30.45 -27.92 -4.00
C GLU A 286 -30.11 -28.00 -2.51
N TYR A 287 -28.86 -27.66 -2.16
CA TYR A 287 -28.33 -27.66 -0.80
C TYR A 287 -27.88 -26.25 -0.41
N VAL A 288 -27.65 -26.01 0.88
CA VAL A 288 -27.12 -24.73 1.39
C VAL A 288 -25.69 -24.43 0.92
N ASN A 289 -25.04 -25.33 0.18
CA ASN A 289 -23.70 -25.16 -0.36
C ASN A 289 -23.55 -25.87 -1.71
N HIS A 290 -22.52 -25.51 -2.48
CA HIS A 290 -22.10 -26.32 -3.63
C HIS A 290 -21.52 -27.65 -3.14
N THR A 291 -21.90 -28.77 -3.77
CA THR A 291 -21.59 -30.11 -3.24
C THR A 291 -20.10 -30.42 -3.13
N ASP A 292 -19.27 -29.80 -3.97
CA ASP A 292 -17.81 -29.98 -3.95
C ASP A 292 -17.12 -29.37 -2.71
N GLN A 293 -17.80 -28.51 -1.96
CA GLN A 293 -17.29 -27.90 -0.72
C GLN A 293 -17.84 -28.57 0.54
N THR A 294 -18.65 -29.63 0.42
CA THR A 294 -19.33 -30.25 1.57
C THR A 294 -18.34 -30.80 2.59
N ASP A 295 -17.25 -31.40 2.14
CA ASP A 295 -16.23 -31.97 3.05
C ASP A 295 -15.50 -30.86 3.84
N ASP A 296 -15.18 -29.73 3.19
CA ASP A 296 -14.55 -28.57 3.84
C ASP A 296 -15.52 -27.89 4.84
N LEU A 297 -16.83 -27.96 4.60
CA LEU A 297 -17.87 -27.35 5.44
C LEU A 297 -18.44 -28.28 6.52
N ALA A 298 -18.19 -29.59 6.45
CA ALA A 298 -18.67 -30.57 7.42
C ALA A 298 -18.39 -30.21 8.89
N PRO A 299 -17.25 -29.57 9.25
CA PRO A 299 -16.99 -29.14 10.63
C PRO A 299 -18.02 -28.15 11.21
N LEU A 300 -18.84 -27.49 10.38
CA LEU A 300 -19.94 -26.63 10.86
C LEU A 300 -20.94 -27.39 11.72
N GLU A 301 -21.14 -28.70 11.50
CA GLU A 301 -22.01 -29.54 12.34
C GLU A 301 -21.57 -29.54 13.81
N ASP A 302 -20.26 -29.41 14.06
CA ASP A 302 -19.68 -29.47 15.39
C ASP A 302 -19.63 -28.08 16.06
N VAL A 303 -19.37 -27.01 15.30
CA VAL A 303 -19.08 -25.68 15.86
C VAL A 303 -20.29 -24.74 15.91
N MET A 304 -21.32 -24.94 15.09
CA MET A 304 -22.46 -24.01 15.02
C MET A 304 -23.26 -23.92 16.33
N GLY A 305 -23.29 -24.99 17.12
CA GLY A 305 -23.99 -25.01 18.40
C GLY A 305 -23.45 -23.98 19.40
N ASP A 306 -22.15 -23.71 19.35
CA ASP A 306 -21.49 -22.72 20.22
C ASP A 306 -21.85 -21.28 19.82
N LEU A 307 -22.24 -21.07 18.55
CA LEU A 307 -22.77 -19.81 18.02
C LEU A 307 -24.30 -19.68 18.25
N GLY A 308 -24.93 -20.65 18.91
CA GLY A 308 -26.38 -20.68 19.10
C GLY A 308 -27.16 -20.96 17.81
N LEU A 309 -26.53 -21.58 16.81
CA LEU A 309 -27.10 -21.90 15.50
C LEU A 309 -27.13 -23.41 15.26
N SER A 310 -27.88 -23.81 14.24
CA SER A 310 -27.91 -25.15 13.65
C SER A 310 -27.86 -25.07 12.13
N LEU A 311 -27.61 -26.20 11.46
CA LEU A 311 -27.67 -26.25 10.00
C LEU A 311 -29.03 -25.80 9.43
N ASP A 312 -30.12 -25.94 10.19
CA ASP A 312 -31.44 -25.48 9.78
C ASP A 312 -31.54 -23.94 9.74
N ASP A 313 -30.61 -23.21 10.36
CA ASP A 313 -30.55 -21.75 10.35
C ASP A 313 -29.76 -21.20 9.15
N VAL A 314 -29.01 -22.05 8.44
CA VAL A 314 -28.19 -21.66 7.29
C VAL A 314 -29.06 -21.44 6.05
N ALA A 315 -28.84 -20.32 5.37
CA ALA A 315 -29.38 -20.06 4.04
C ALA A 315 -28.37 -20.44 2.95
N PHE A 316 -27.10 -20.10 3.15
CA PHE A 316 -26.00 -20.47 2.27
C PHE A 316 -24.66 -20.52 3.01
N ALA A 317 -23.75 -21.39 2.59
CA ALA A 317 -22.39 -21.45 3.09
C ALA A 317 -21.38 -21.86 2.00
N TRP A 318 -20.16 -21.32 2.09
CA TRP A 318 -19.03 -21.69 1.25
C TRP A 318 -17.72 -21.64 2.04
N SER A 319 -16.69 -22.32 1.53
CA SER A 319 -15.36 -22.34 2.13
C SER A 319 -14.35 -21.55 1.30
N PHE A 320 -13.32 -21.02 1.97
CA PHE A 320 -12.10 -20.54 1.33
C PHE A 320 -10.89 -20.80 2.21
N THR A 321 -9.72 -21.00 1.59
CA THR A 321 -8.46 -21.25 2.31
C THR A 321 -7.48 -20.09 2.13
N THR A 322 -7.00 -19.53 3.25
CA THR A 322 -6.03 -18.42 3.25
C THR A 322 -4.65 -18.89 2.78
N GLN A 323 -3.90 -17.99 2.12
CA GLN A 323 -2.57 -18.26 1.59
C GLN A 323 -1.50 -18.42 2.68
N ASP A 324 -0.30 -18.83 2.26
CA ASP A 324 0.94 -18.75 3.05
C ASP A 324 1.57 -17.36 2.87
N SER A 325 1.32 -16.45 3.80
CA SER A 325 1.73 -15.04 3.66
C SER A 325 3.16 -14.81 4.19
N THR A 326 3.54 -15.48 5.28
CA THR A 326 4.83 -15.24 5.96
C THR A 326 5.91 -16.27 5.64
N GLY A 327 5.53 -17.46 5.13
CA GLY A 327 6.41 -18.62 5.02
C GLY A 327 7.65 -18.42 4.17
N ASP A 328 7.57 -17.63 3.10
CA ASP A 328 8.72 -17.30 2.24
C ASP A 328 9.79 -16.50 2.99
N LEU A 329 9.42 -15.47 3.76
CA LEU A 329 10.39 -14.68 4.52
C LEU A 329 10.97 -15.48 5.68
N VAL A 330 10.15 -16.30 6.36
CA VAL A 330 10.65 -17.26 7.37
C VAL A 330 11.66 -18.22 6.76
N ALA A 331 11.39 -18.76 5.57
CA ALA A 331 12.29 -19.68 4.88
C ALA A 331 13.59 -18.99 4.42
N ILE A 332 13.53 -17.74 3.95
CA ILE A 332 14.71 -16.96 3.58
C ILE A 332 15.56 -16.68 4.83
N ARG A 333 14.96 -16.22 5.93
CA ARG A 333 15.65 -15.99 7.19
C ARG A 333 16.35 -17.26 7.67
N ASN A 334 15.62 -18.36 7.79
CA ASN A 334 16.17 -19.65 8.19
C ASN A 334 17.30 -20.09 7.24
N GLY A 335 17.13 -19.88 5.93
CA GLY A 335 18.14 -20.17 4.92
C GLY A 335 19.44 -19.41 5.11
N MET A 336 19.36 -18.11 5.46
CA MET A 336 20.53 -17.29 5.81
C MET A 336 21.24 -17.82 7.06
N TYR A 337 20.56 -18.50 7.97
CA TYR A 337 21.17 -19.18 9.13
C TYR A 337 21.43 -20.67 8.89
N GLY A 338 21.45 -21.12 7.64
CA GLY A 338 21.87 -22.47 7.25
C GLY A 338 20.82 -23.55 7.47
N ALA A 339 19.55 -23.18 7.58
CA ALA A 339 18.43 -24.09 7.84
C ALA A 339 17.41 -24.16 6.68
N GLY A 340 16.67 -25.27 6.62
CA GLY A 340 15.56 -25.44 5.68
C GLY A 340 15.95 -25.54 4.19
N PRO A 341 14.97 -25.44 3.26
CA PRO A 341 15.19 -25.61 1.83
C PRO A 341 16.13 -24.57 1.19
N LEU A 342 16.31 -23.43 1.86
CA LEU A 342 17.16 -22.32 1.43
C LEU A 342 18.48 -22.24 2.21
N ALA A 343 18.87 -23.30 2.94
CA ALA A 343 20.13 -23.36 3.73
C ALA A 343 21.40 -23.01 2.94
N TRP A 344 21.36 -23.18 1.62
CA TRP A 344 22.45 -22.79 0.73
C TRP A 344 22.70 -21.28 0.69
N LEU A 345 21.75 -20.43 1.10
CA LEU A 345 21.96 -18.99 1.23
C LEU A 345 23.07 -18.68 2.24
N ALA A 346 23.19 -19.44 3.32
CA ALA A 346 24.28 -19.28 4.28
C ALA A 346 25.66 -19.60 3.68
N GLU A 347 25.72 -20.57 2.76
CA GLU A 347 26.96 -20.96 2.06
C GLU A 347 27.34 -19.93 0.98
N ASP A 348 26.35 -19.51 0.18
CA ASP A 348 26.58 -18.66 -0.99
C ASP A 348 26.67 -17.16 -0.62
N ASN A 349 26.12 -16.75 0.53
CA ASN A 349 26.18 -15.38 1.07
C ASN A 349 26.45 -15.39 2.60
N PRO A 350 27.69 -15.67 3.05
CA PRO A 350 28.07 -15.51 4.46
C PRO A 350 27.98 -14.04 4.91
N PRO A 351 27.74 -13.76 6.21
CA PRO A 351 27.70 -12.39 6.69
C PRO A 351 29.10 -11.81 6.67
N GLU A 352 29.30 -10.72 5.94
CA GLU A 352 30.60 -10.09 5.75
C GLU A 352 30.43 -8.57 5.58
N LEU A 353 31.24 -7.79 6.30
CA LEU A 353 31.47 -6.38 6.01
C LEU A 353 32.38 -6.31 4.77
N THR A 354 31.79 -6.21 3.58
CA THR A 354 32.55 -6.28 2.32
C THR A 354 33.38 -5.04 2.07
N HIS A 355 32.98 -3.91 2.64
CA HIS A 355 33.69 -2.65 2.52
C HIS A 355 33.40 -1.73 3.72
N LEU A 356 34.43 -1.09 4.26
CA LEU A 356 34.32 0.02 5.22
C LEU A 356 34.68 1.32 4.48
N SER A 357 33.75 2.27 4.45
CA SER A 357 33.91 3.51 3.70
C SER A 357 34.83 4.50 4.42
N MET A 358 35.76 5.10 3.67
CA MET A 358 36.52 6.25 4.19
C MET A 358 35.59 7.46 4.25
N MET A 359 35.47 8.05 5.42
CA MET A 359 34.55 9.16 5.68
C MET A 359 35.23 10.52 5.54
N VAL A 360 36.56 10.55 5.64
CA VAL A 360 37.35 11.79 5.60
C VAL A 360 38.66 11.60 4.84
N ASP A 361 39.21 12.70 4.32
CA ASP A 361 40.49 12.66 3.61
C ASP A 361 41.69 12.49 4.56
N GLU A 362 42.87 12.19 4.01
CA GLU A 362 44.12 11.95 4.76
C GLU A 362 44.56 13.13 5.62
N GLU A 363 44.23 14.35 5.20
CA GLU A 363 44.59 15.59 5.88
C GLU A 363 43.33 16.40 6.22
N ASP A 364 43.33 17.06 7.37
CA ASP A 364 42.30 18.03 7.75
C ASP A 364 42.43 19.35 6.94
N PRO A 365 41.48 20.30 7.06
CA PRO A 365 41.58 21.60 6.37
C PRO A 365 42.84 22.42 6.70
N ASP A 366 43.48 22.16 7.84
CA ASP A 366 44.73 22.80 8.28
C ASP A 366 45.99 22.09 7.76
N GLY A 367 45.84 20.94 7.09
CA GLY A 367 46.92 20.13 6.52
C GLY A 367 47.56 19.16 7.52
N ASN A 368 46.91 18.87 8.64
CA ASN A 368 47.38 17.86 9.59
C ASN A 368 46.84 16.47 9.21
N PRO A 369 47.64 15.40 9.35
CA PRO A 369 47.14 14.04 9.16
C PRO A 369 45.99 13.71 10.11
N VAL A 370 44.94 13.08 9.57
CA VAL A 370 43.81 12.58 10.36
C VAL A 370 44.17 11.20 10.92
N ALA A 371 43.92 10.97 12.20
CA ALA A 371 44.24 9.71 12.88
C ALA A 371 43.37 8.54 12.38
N ASN A 372 42.05 8.74 12.31
CA ASN A 372 41.10 7.75 11.84
C ASN A 372 40.31 8.29 10.64
N ARG A 373 40.43 7.63 9.49
CA ARG A 373 39.82 8.06 8.21
C ARG A 373 38.42 7.48 7.98
N TYR A 374 37.98 6.55 8.82
CA TYR A 374 36.76 5.78 8.65
C TYR A 374 35.59 6.32 9.48
N ILE A 375 35.83 7.36 10.28
CA ILE A 375 34.82 8.01 11.10
C ILE A 375 34.63 9.48 10.70
N LEU A 376 33.38 9.96 10.74
CA LEU A 376 33.03 11.37 10.60
C LEU A 376 32.53 11.91 11.94
N THR A 377 33.17 12.92 12.52
CA THR A 377 32.71 13.51 13.78
C THR A 377 31.70 14.65 13.56
N PRO A 378 30.79 14.93 14.52
CA PRO A 378 29.85 16.05 14.43
C PRO A 378 30.50 17.41 14.13
N GLU A 379 31.67 17.68 14.69
CA GLU A 379 32.36 18.97 14.54
C GLU A 379 32.85 19.19 13.10
N ARG A 380 33.29 18.13 12.41
CA ARG A 380 33.69 18.21 10.99
C ARG A 380 32.50 18.33 10.05
N MET A 381 31.32 17.97 10.53
CA MET A 381 30.10 17.87 9.75
C MET A 381 29.22 19.11 9.88
N GLN A 382 29.42 19.96 10.90
CA GLN A 382 28.64 21.19 11.12
C GLN A 382 28.39 22.01 9.83
N PRO A 383 29.38 22.22 8.92
CA PRO A 383 29.16 22.97 7.67
C PRO A 383 28.31 22.24 6.61
N LEU A 384 28.09 20.94 6.78
CA LEU A 384 27.33 20.06 5.88
C LEU A 384 25.90 19.80 6.36
N LEU A 385 25.57 20.14 7.62
CA LEU A 385 24.26 19.84 8.21
C LEU A 385 23.10 20.44 7.43
N GLN A 386 23.21 21.71 7.02
CA GLN A 386 22.16 22.36 6.25
C GLN A 386 21.97 21.72 4.86
N PRO A 387 23.03 21.54 4.03
CA PRO A 387 22.91 20.81 2.77
C PRO A 387 22.36 19.38 2.90
N PHE A 388 22.71 18.64 3.97
CA PHE A 388 22.19 17.29 4.19
C PHE A 388 20.72 17.28 4.63
N ALA A 389 20.30 18.24 5.45
CA ALA A 389 18.90 18.39 5.78
C ALA A 389 18.07 18.70 4.50
N GLU A 390 18.58 19.56 3.62
CA GLU A 390 17.96 19.83 2.32
C GLU A 390 17.94 18.59 1.40
N ALA A 391 18.99 17.76 1.39
CA ALA A 391 19.05 16.53 0.59
C ALA A 391 18.16 15.40 1.14
N ALA A 392 17.96 15.33 2.46
CA ALA A 392 17.13 14.29 3.09
C ALA A 392 15.64 14.64 3.13
N PHE A 393 15.31 15.94 3.18
CA PHE A 393 13.93 16.43 3.41
C PHE A 393 13.45 17.41 2.32
N GLY A 394 14.25 17.70 1.31
CA GLY A 394 13.93 18.72 0.30
C GLY A 394 13.88 20.14 0.87
N ASN A 395 13.13 21.02 0.21
CA ASN A 395 13.04 22.45 0.52
C ASN A 395 12.03 22.75 1.66
N LEU A 396 11.90 21.86 2.66
CA LEU A 396 11.01 21.98 3.82
C LEU A 396 11.52 23.04 4.82
N GLY A 397 11.60 24.30 4.36
CA GLY A 397 11.88 25.46 5.19
C GLY A 397 13.33 25.58 5.68
N THR A 398 13.69 26.77 6.19
CA THR A 398 14.99 26.99 6.83
C THR A 398 14.99 26.30 8.19
N PHE A 399 15.63 25.13 8.28
CA PHE A 399 15.92 24.47 9.54
C PHE A 399 16.63 25.45 10.51
N THR A 400 16.23 25.48 11.77
CA THR A 400 17.04 26.10 12.81
C THR A 400 18.23 25.19 13.08
N THR A 401 19.40 25.53 12.50
CA THR A 401 20.62 24.70 12.58
C THR A 401 21.00 24.37 14.02
N ASP A 402 20.71 25.26 14.97
CA ASP A 402 21.08 25.13 16.38
C ASP A 402 20.53 23.85 17.04
N VAL A 403 19.29 23.44 16.72
CA VAL A 403 18.65 22.26 17.34
C VAL A 403 19.20 20.96 16.75
N ILE A 404 19.43 20.95 15.43
CA ILE A 404 20.07 19.81 14.75
C ILE A 404 21.51 19.66 15.25
N GLU A 405 22.26 20.76 15.35
CA GLU A 405 23.62 20.78 15.91
C GLU A 405 23.65 20.27 17.36
N GLU A 406 22.71 20.70 18.20
CA GLU A 406 22.58 20.18 19.56
C GLU A 406 22.31 18.68 19.57
N ASN A 407 21.36 18.19 18.78
CA ASN A 407 21.05 16.76 18.71
C ASN A 407 22.23 15.93 18.16
N GLN A 408 22.99 16.46 17.22
CA GLN A 408 24.19 15.82 16.68
C GLN A 408 25.31 15.73 17.71
N SER A 409 25.39 16.69 18.63
CA SER A 409 26.44 16.69 19.66
C SER A 409 26.41 15.47 20.60
N TYR A 410 25.28 14.77 20.70
CA TYR A 410 25.16 13.52 21.48
C TYR A 410 25.82 12.32 20.80
N TYR A 411 26.12 12.39 19.51
CA TYR A 411 26.89 11.37 18.81
C TYR A 411 28.40 11.63 18.94
N ALA A 412 29.18 10.56 18.98
CA ALA A 412 30.63 10.62 18.95
C ALA A 412 31.12 10.77 17.50
N TYR A 413 30.57 9.93 16.61
CA TYR A 413 30.93 9.91 15.19
C TYR A 413 29.92 9.08 14.37
N HIS A 414 30.13 9.08 13.05
CA HIS A 414 29.34 8.36 12.06
C HIS A 414 30.22 7.49 11.17
N ILE A 415 29.68 6.36 10.75
CA ILE A 415 30.35 5.35 9.91
C ILE A 415 29.47 4.97 8.73
N SER A 416 30.09 4.43 7.68
CA SER A 416 29.38 3.78 6.58
C SER A 416 30.14 2.56 6.10
N GLY A 417 29.42 1.51 5.71
CA GLY A 417 29.99 0.30 5.15
C GLY A 417 29.01 -0.40 4.20
N ARG A 418 29.45 -1.50 3.59
CA ARG A 418 28.66 -2.31 2.68
C ARG A 418 28.64 -3.78 3.09
N PHE A 419 27.54 -4.45 2.74
CA PHE A 419 27.35 -5.89 2.89
C PHE A 419 26.63 -6.45 1.68
N ARG A 420 26.65 -7.77 1.49
CA ARG A 420 25.92 -8.43 0.40
C ARG A 420 24.60 -9.02 0.87
N THR A 421 23.54 -8.78 0.11
CA THR A 421 22.19 -9.31 0.32
C THR A 421 21.77 -10.24 -0.84
N PRO A 422 21.03 -11.33 -0.59
CA PRO A 422 20.39 -12.07 -1.66
C PRO A 422 19.24 -11.24 -2.26
N TYR A 423 19.29 -11.01 -3.58
CA TYR A 423 18.35 -10.18 -4.34
C TYR A 423 17.50 -11.03 -5.31
N PHE A 424 16.24 -11.26 -4.95
CA PHE A 424 15.32 -12.18 -5.63
C PHE A 424 14.46 -11.53 -6.72
N LEU A 425 14.56 -10.21 -6.90
CA LEU A 425 13.94 -9.48 -8.01
C LEU A 425 14.80 -9.63 -9.28
N ASP A 426 14.17 -9.37 -10.43
CA ASP A 426 14.87 -9.22 -11.72
C ASP A 426 15.64 -10.49 -12.18
N LEU A 427 15.19 -11.68 -11.76
CA LEU A 427 15.77 -12.97 -12.16
C LEU A 427 15.34 -13.43 -13.57
N GLU A 428 14.30 -12.82 -14.14
CA GLU A 428 13.79 -13.11 -15.49
C GLU A 428 14.28 -12.04 -16.48
N ASP A 429 14.48 -12.44 -17.74
CA ASP A 429 15.05 -11.62 -18.82
C ASP A 429 14.02 -10.94 -19.73
N GLU A 430 12.73 -11.27 -19.59
CA GLU A 430 11.65 -10.72 -20.40
C GLU A 430 10.39 -10.44 -19.56
N GLY A 431 9.52 -9.58 -20.08
CA GLY A 431 8.21 -9.26 -19.52
C GLY A 431 8.17 -7.95 -18.74
N ASN A 432 6.98 -7.60 -18.26
CA ASN A 432 6.76 -6.38 -17.47
C ASN A 432 7.27 -6.53 -16.03
N LEU A 433 7.13 -5.47 -15.22
CA LEU A 433 7.64 -5.46 -13.84
C LEU A 433 7.05 -6.56 -12.96
N ASP A 434 5.78 -6.94 -13.16
CA ASP A 434 5.21 -8.10 -12.46
C ASP A 434 5.91 -9.39 -12.86
N ALA A 435 6.18 -9.62 -14.15
CA ALA A 435 6.97 -10.77 -14.60
C ALA A 435 8.37 -10.83 -13.99
N ARG A 436 8.94 -9.69 -13.59
CA ARG A 436 10.26 -9.56 -12.94
C ARG A 436 10.19 -9.46 -11.40
N ALA A 437 9.03 -9.67 -10.80
CA ALA A 437 8.87 -9.84 -9.35
C ALA A 437 9.45 -11.19 -8.88
N TRP A 438 9.39 -11.50 -7.57
CA TRP A 438 9.96 -12.75 -7.04
C TRP A 438 9.37 -13.98 -7.74
N PRO A 439 10.13 -15.08 -7.85
CA PRO A 439 9.60 -16.34 -8.36
C PRO A 439 8.52 -16.88 -7.42
N ALA A 440 7.40 -17.36 -7.96
CA ALA A 440 6.31 -17.89 -7.14
C ALA A 440 6.66 -19.19 -6.37
N ASN A 441 7.76 -19.84 -6.73
CA ASN A 441 8.29 -20.98 -5.99
C ASN A 441 9.78 -20.78 -5.67
N LEU A 442 10.05 -20.27 -4.46
CA LEU A 442 11.41 -20.10 -3.96
C LEU A 442 12.13 -21.44 -3.71
N PHE A 443 11.42 -22.56 -3.67
CA PHE A 443 11.98 -23.89 -3.45
C PHE A 443 12.30 -24.63 -4.74
N GLY A 444 12.19 -23.94 -5.89
CA GLY A 444 12.55 -24.49 -7.19
C GLY A 444 14.03 -24.89 -7.26
N PRO A 445 14.38 -26.07 -7.83
CA PRO A 445 15.76 -26.56 -7.85
C PRO A 445 16.71 -25.70 -8.71
N SER A 446 16.17 -24.85 -9.59
CA SER A 446 16.95 -23.91 -10.40
C SER A 446 17.29 -22.61 -9.68
N LEU A 447 16.62 -22.26 -8.58
CA LEU A 447 16.75 -20.93 -7.97
C LEU A 447 18.20 -20.62 -7.57
N ARG A 448 18.87 -21.54 -6.86
CA ARG A 448 20.27 -21.37 -6.41
C ARG A 448 21.21 -21.02 -7.57
N GLU A 449 21.02 -21.65 -8.73
CA GLU A 449 21.89 -21.38 -9.88
C GLU A 449 21.57 -20.04 -10.55
N ARG A 450 20.29 -19.61 -10.59
CA ARG A 450 19.94 -18.27 -11.07
C ARG A 450 20.47 -17.18 -10.16
N MET A 451 20.42 -17.38 -8.85
CA MET A 451 20.97 -16.45 -7.85
C MET A 451 22.50 -16.27 -7.96
N LYS A 452 23.22 -17.21 -8.58
CA LYS A 452 24.67 -17.05 -8.86
C LYS A 452 24.94 -16.23 -10.13
N GLY A 453 23.91 -15.93 -10.91
CA GLY A 453 23.99 -15.11 -12.11
C GLY A 453 23.94 -13.61 -11.84
N THR A 454 23.66 -12.87 -12.90
CA THR A 454 23.44 -11.43 -12.89
C THR A 454 22.07 -11.12 -13.48
N ASP A 455 21.47 -10.01 -13.07
CA ASP A 455 20.30 -9.42 -13.70
C ASP A 455 20.60 -9.23 -15.20
N PRO A 456 19.78 -9.80 -16.09
CA PRO A 456 20.02 -9.80 -17.52
C PRO A 456 19.96 -8.40 -18.16
N LEU A 457 19.27 -7.43 -17.54
CA LEU A 457 19.16 -6.06 -18.07
C LEU A 457 20.25 -5.14 -17.52
N SER A 458 20.41 -5.10 -16.20
CA SER A 458 21.41 -4.21 -15.57
C SER A 458 22.83 -4.78 -15.55
N GLY A 459 22.97 -6.11 -15.63
CA GLY A 459 24.24 -6.80 -15.45
C GLY A 459 24.71 -6.91 -13.99
N GLU A 460 23.91 -6.46 -13.02
CA GLU A 460 24.24 -6.53 -11.59
C GLU A 460 24.12 -7.95 -11.03
N PRO A 461 25.00 -8.39 -10.12
CA PRO A 461 24.88 -9.70 -9.48
C PRO A 461 23.59 -9.83 -8.65
N HIS A 462 23.07 -11.05 -8.48
CA HIS A 462 21.94 -11.29 -7.56
C HIS A 462 22.34 -11.40 -6.08
N TYR A 463 23.63 -11.31 -5.76
CA TYR A 463 24.11 -10.98 -4.43
C TYR A 463 24.61 -9.54 -4.46
N ARG A 464 23.70 -8.60 -4.18
CA ARG A 464 23.94 -7.15 -4.37
C ARG A 464 24.58 -6.54 -3.14
N GLU A 465 25.42 -5.54 -3.35
CA GLU A 465 25.94 -4.73 -2.24
C GLU A 465 24.87 -3.74 -1.80
N VAL A 466 24.67 -3.64 -0.49
CA VAL A 466 23.83 -2.64 0.16
C VAL A 466 24.72 -1.84 1.11
N GLN A 467 24.60 -0.51 1.04
CA GLN A 467 25.30 0.39 1.92
C GLN A 467 24.47 0.69 3.16
N PHE A 468 25.12 0.69 4.33
CA PHE A 468 24.55 1.22 5.55
C PHE A 468 25.27 2.50 5.98
N PHE A 469 24.57 3.33 6.74
CA PHE A 469 25.11 4.48 7.45
C PHE A 469 24.67 4.40 8.91
N CYS A 470 25.62 4.53 9.85
CA CYS A 470 25.32 4.47 11.28
C CYS A 470 25.86 5.69 12.03
N SER A 471 25.14 6.11 13.06
CA SER A 471 25.54 7.17 14.02
C SER A 471 25.73 6.56 15.40
N ILE A 472 26.90 6.79 16.00
CA ILE A 472 27.34 6.12 17.23
C ILE A 472 27.28 7.10 18.41
N PRO A 473 26.57 6.79 19.51
CA PRO A 473 26.40 7.70 20.64
C PRO A 473 27.72 7.85 21.42
N ARG A 474 27.89 8.96 22.15
CA ARG A 474 28.99 9.06 23.12
C ARG A 474 28.77 8.12 24.31
N ASP A 475 29.84 7.56 24.85
CA ASP A 475 29.76 6.57 25.94
C ASP A 475 29.09 7.09 27.21
N GLU A 476 29.24 8.38 27.49
CA GLU A 476 28.61 9.02 28.64
C GLU A 476 27.07 8.99 28.62
N TYR A 477 26.45 8.77 27.45
CA TYR A 477 25.01 8.61 27.31
C TYR A 477 24.55 7.15 27.29
N LYS A 478 25.46 6.19 27.02
CA LYS A 478 25.16 4.75 27.04
C LYS A 478 24.68 4.32 28.43
N LYS A 479 23.82 3.30 28.46
CA LYS A 479 23.37 2.66 29.71
C LYS A 479 24.55 2.00 30.44
N ASP A 480 25.46 1.43 29.67
CA ASP A 480 26.76 0.92 30.09
C ASP A 480 27.85 1.47 29.16
N PRO A 481 28.76 2.35 29.64
CA PRO A 481 29.83 2.93 28.83
C PRO A 481 30.77 1.92 28.20
N ASP A 482 30.96 0.76 28.84
CA ASP A 482 31.92 -0.27 28.40
C ASP A 482 31.25 -1.35 27.51
N ALA A 483 29.95 -1.21 27.20
CA ALA A 483 29.22 -2.12 26.34
C ALA A 483 28.97 -1.51 24.95
N PRO A 484 28.81 -2.34 23.90
CA PRO A 484 28.37 -1.84 22.61
C PRO A 484 26.97 -1.20 22.70
N ALA A 485 26.75 -0.15 21.91
CA ALA A 485 25.47 0.54 21.87
C ALA A 485 24.37 -0.37 21.28
N PRO A 486 23.17 -0.39 21.90
CA PRO A 486 21.96 -0.88 21.25
C PRO A 486 21.70 -0.20 19.92
N VAL A 487 21.11 -0.92 18.96
CA VAL A 487 20.96 -0.43 17.58
C VAL A 487 19.49 -0.20 17.25
N VAL A 488 19.16 1.04 16.88
CA VAL A 488 17.91 1.37 16.20
C VAL A 488 18.10 1.23 14.69
N LEU A 489 17.41 0.26 14.11
CA LEU A 489 17.26 0.05 12.68
C LEU A 489 16.21 1.04 12.18
N TYR A 490 16.65 2.16 11.61
CA TYR A 490 15.76 3.21 11.15
C TYR A 490 15.57 3.12 9.64
N ALA A 491 14.34 2.80 9.20
CA ALA A 491 13.96 2.82 7.79
C ALA A 491 13.45 4.22 7.38
N HIS A 492 13.89 4.71 6.22
CA HIS A 492 13.53 6.04 5.73
C HIS A 492 12.17 6.06 5.01
N GLY A 493 11.60 7.25 4.84
CA GLY A 493 10.36 7.50 4.12
C GLY A 493 10.47 7.36 2.60
N TYR A 494 9.31 7.34 1.93
CA TYR A 494 9.25 7.30 0.47
C TYR A 494 9.92 8.55 -0.13
N THR A 495 10.68 8.37 -1.21
CA THR A 495 11.55 9.38 -1.87
C THR A 495 12.68 9.96 -1.03
N SER A 496 12.82 9.55 0.24
CA SER A 496 13.99 9.85 1.07
C SER A 496 15.06 8.75 0.96
N ASN A 497 16.03 8.74 1.87
CA ASN A 497 17.20 7.86 1.80
C ASN A 497 17.81 7.58 3.17
N LYS A 498 18.87 6.77 3.19
CA LYS A 498 19.57 6.34 4.40
C LYS A 498 20.06 7.46 5.33
N LEU A 499 20.19 8.70 4.85
CA LEU A 499 20.65 9.84 5.65
C LEU A 499 19.53 10.52 6.45
N GLU A 500 18.26 10.14 6.26
CA GLU A 500 17.12 10.69 7.01
C GLU A 500 17.30 10.68 8.54
N PRO A 501 17.57 9.54 9.22
CA PRO A 501 17.71 9.53 10.67
C PRO A 501 18.91 10.34 11.17
N PHE A 502 19.91 10.50 10.32
CA PHE A 502 21.06 11.33 10.60
C PHE A 502 20.66 12.80 10.61
N GLY A 503 19.89 13.30 9.64
CA GLY A 503 19.36 14.67 9.69
C GLY A 503 18.50 14.96 10.92
N LEU A 504 17.77 13.96 11.42
CA LEU A 504 16.92 14.10 12.63
C LEU A 504 17.69 13.97 13.95
N ALA A 505 18.77 13.18 13.98
CA ALA A 505 19.67 12.95 15.11
C ALA A 505 18.98 12.56 16.45
N ILE A 506 17.94 11.73 16.38
CA ILE A 506 16.92 11.61 17.43
C ILE A 506 17.31 10.79 18.68
N TYR A 507 18.20 9.79 18.55
CA TYR A 507 18.38 8.77 19.60
C TYR A 507 19.70 8.85 20.38
N GLY A 508 20.67 9.66 19.95
CA GLY A 508 22.00 9.75 20.57
C GLY A 508 21.97 10.08 22.07
N LYS A 509 21.10 11.01 22.48
CA LYS A 509 20.92 11.40 23.90
C LYS A 509 20.40 10.27 24.81
N PHE A 510 19.89 9.19 24.21
CA PHE A 510 19.43 8.00 24.91
C PHE A 510 20.47 6.88 24.93
N GLY A 511 21.66 7.11 24.36
CA GLY A 511 22.76 6.14 24.34
C GLY A 511 22.56 5.04 23.31
N LEU A 512 21.89 5.37 22.19
CA LEU A 512 21.51 4.42 21.15
C LEU A 512 22.25 4.72 19.85
N ALA A 513 22.78 3.69 19.21
CA ALA A 513 23.25 3.76 17.83
C ALA A 513 22.06 3.73 16.88
N VAL A 514 22.18 4.40 15.74
CA VAL A 514 21.13 4.42 14.70
C VAL A 514 21.74 4.03 13.38
N CYS A 515 21.23 2.99 12.74
CA CYS A 515 21.69 2.50 11.45
C CYS A 515 20.56 2.55 10.43
N SER A 516 20.91 2.90 9.19
CA SER A 516 19.98 3.01 8.07
C SER A 516 20.58 2.46 6.78
N ILE A 517 19.72 1.93 5.91
CA ILE A 517 20.04 1.47 4.56
C ILE A 517 19.03 2.07 3.58
N ASP A 518 19.42 2.18 2.31
CA ASP A 518 18.48 2.56 1.26
C ASP A 518 17.54 1.38 0.94
N ALA A 519 16.23 1.67 0.92
CA ALA A 519 15.22 0.74 0.43
C ALA A 519 15.43 0.44 -1.07
N VAL A 520 14.76 -0.59 -1.59
CA VAL A 520 14.78 -0.88 -3.04
C VAL A 520 14.38 0.39 -3.81
N ALA A 521 15.12 0.70 -4.88
CA ALA A 521 14.92 1.88 -5.73
C ALA A 521 15.16 3.25 -5.07
N HIS A 522 15.77 3.32 -3.88
CA HIS A 522 16.09 4.59 -3.20
C HIS A 522 17.61 4.80 -3.05
N GLY A 523 18.04 6.03 -2.82
CA GLY A 523 19.42 6.48 -2.80
C GLY A 523 19.52 8.00 -2.57
N VAL A 524 20.75 8.52 -2.58
CA VAL A 524 20.97 9.97 -2.43
C VAL A 524 21.09 10.60 -3.80
N ASN A 525 20.04 11.29 -4.26
CA ASN A 525 20.07 12.09 -5.48
C ASN A 525 20.34 13.58 -5.14
N VAL A 526 21.48 14.10 -5.60
CA VAL A 526 21.88 15.52 -5.45
C VAL A 526 21.70 16.33 -6.74
N GLY A 527 21.12 15.72 -7.77
CA GLY A 527 20.76 16.32 -9.03
C GLY A 527 21.79 17.29 -9.65
N ASP A 528 21.32 18.47 -10.08
CA ASP A 528 22.15 19.51 -10.69
C ASP A 528 23.18 20.13 -9.71
N GLN A 529 23.01 19.89 -8.41
CA GLN A 529 23.89 20.36 -7.35
C GLN A 529 25.14 19.50 -7.15
N LEU A 530 25.27 18.36 -7.85
CA LEU A 530 26.41 17.44 -7.70
C LEU A 530 27.77 18.15 -7.75
N SER A 531 27.92 19.13 -8.65
CA SER A 531 29.15 19.92 -8.78
C SER A 531 29.43 20.81 -7.56
N GLN A 532 28.38 21.36 -6.93
CA GLN A 532 28.47 22.19 -5.73
C GLN A 532 28.79 21.33 -4.51
N VAL A 533 28.13 20.17 -4.37
CA VAL A 533 28.40 19.18 -3.32
C VAL A 533 29.86 18.73 -3.38
N ARG A 534 30.35 18.32 -4.55
CA ARG A 534 31.76 17.93 -4.75
C ARG A 534 32.74 19.06 -4.40
N PHE A 535 32.42 20.30 -4.76
CA PHE A 535 33.24 21.46 -4.40
C PHE A 535 33.28 21.68 -2.88
N LEU A 536 32.12 21.59 -2.20
CA LEU A 536 32.01 21.75 -0.76
C LEU A 536 32.79 20.66 -0.02
N LEU A 537 32.61 19.39 -0.40
CA LEU A 537 33.35 18.26 0.16
C LEU A 537 34.87 18.45 0.00
N ALA A 538 35.33 18.85 -1.19
CA ALA A 538 36.74 19.12 -1.43
C ALA A 538 37.29 20.28 -0.57
N ALA A 539 36.51 21.35 -0.39
CA ALA A 539 36.88 22.49 0.44
C ALA A 539 37.02 22.11 1.93
N LEU A 540 36.24 21.13 2.39
CA LEU A 540 36.24 20.64 3.77
C LEU A 540 37.18 19.45 4.01
N ARG A 541 37.93 19.00 2.99
CA ARG A 541 38.75 17.77 3.04
C ARG A 541 37.94 16.52 3.39
N LEU A 542 36.79 16.41 2.71
CA LEU A 542 35.81 15.33 2.83
C LEU A 542 35.51 14.70 1.46
N SER A 543 36.44 14.75 0.50
CA SER A 543 36.21 14.15 -0.83
C SER A 543 35.95 12.64 -0.75
N SER A 544 36.56 11.96 0.22
CA SER A 544 36.34 10.52 0.48
C SER A 544 34.88 10.20 0.86
N LEU A 545 34.16 11.17 1.45
CA LEU A 545 32.76 11.03 1.87
C LEU A 545 31.79 10.87 0.68
N GLU A 546 32.19 11.27 -0.53
CA GLU A 546 31.34 11.20 -1.73
C GLU A 546 30.78 9.79 -1.95
N GLU A 547 31.63 8.76 -1.82
CA GLU A 547 31.22 7.37 -1.99
C GLU A 547 30.27 6.91 -0.86
N ALA A 548 30.51 7.36 0.37
CA ALA A 548 29.69 7.04 1.53
C ALA A 548 28.27 7.64 1.43
N LEU A 549 28.14 8.78 0.76
CA LEU A 549 26.88 9.50 0.60
C LEU A 549 26.11 9.05 -0.64
N LEU A 550 26.76 9.08 -1.81
CA LEU A 550 26.09 9.03 -3.10
C LEU A 550 25.90 7.62 -3.66
N SER A 551 26.45 6.59 -3.01
CA SER A 551 26.10 5.21 -3.40
C SER A 551 24.70 4.91 -2.89
N GLY A 552 23.89 4.22 -3.70
CA GLY A 552 22.50 3.92 -3.36
C GLY A 552 21.93 2.86 -4.30
N ARG A 553 20.61 2.74 -4.31
CA ARG A 553 19.84 1.75 -5.08
C ARG A 553 18.85 2.37 -6.05
N ALA A 554 18.75 3.69 -6.08
CA ALA A 554 18.04 4.43 -7.12
C ALA A 554 18.73 4.26 -8.46
N ARG A 555 17.95 4.35 -9.53
CA ARG A 555 18.39 4.12 -10.91
C ARG A 555 17.81 5.20 -11.79
N ASP A 556 18.51 5.52 -12.86
CA ASP A 556 18.00 6.33 -13.97
C ASP A 556 17.07 5.45 -14.82
N LEU A 557 15.76 5.62 -14.64
CA LEU A 557 14.70 4.85 -15.26
C LEU A 557 14.14 5.51 -16.52
N ASP A 558 14.41 6.79 -16.75
CA ASP A 558 13.92 7.54 -17.92
C ASP A 558 15.02 8.01 -18.89
N GLY A 559 16.28 7.77 -18.54
CA GLY A 559 17.46 8.01 -19.36
C GLY A 559 17.94 9.45 -19.40
N ASP A 560 17.47 10.32 -18.49
CA ASP A 560 17.85 11.74 -18.42
C ASP A 560 19.20 12.00 -17.74
N GLY A 561 19.82 10.96 -17.16
CA GLY A 561 21.09 11.03 -16.45
C GLY A 561 20.97 11.34 -14.96
N MET A 562 19.75 11.40 -14.42
CA MET A 562 19.43 11.63 -13.00
C MET A 562 18.87 10.34 -12.38
N LEU A 563 18.90 10.24 -11.05
CA LEU A 563 18.37 9.05 -10.36
C LEU A 563 16.90 9.25 -10.00
N ASP A 564 16.05 8.27 -10.32
CA ASP A 564 14.63 8.32 -10.01
C ASP A 564 14.36 7.71 -8.63
N GLU A 565 14.41 8.56 -7.61
CA GLU A 565 14.30 8.16 -6.21
C GLU A 565 12.90 7.61 -5.88
N GLY A 566 12.86 6.33 -5.52
CA GLY A 566 11.65 5.62 -5.12
C GLY A 566 10.70 5.25 -6.26
N ALA A 567 10.99 5.64 -7.51
CA ALA A 567 10.12 5.47 -8.66
C ALA A 567 9.52 4.08 -8.87
N ASP A 568 10.33 3.03 -8.69
CA ASP A 568 9.92 1.64 -8.88
C ASP A 568 9.36 0.99 -7.60
N MET A 569 9.34 1.66 -6.44
CA MET A 569 8.93 1.07 -5.15
C MET A 569 7.43 0.75 -5.13
N PHE A 570 6.59 1.75 -5.42
CA PHE A 570 5.14 1.63 -5.50
C PHE A 570 4.70 1.82 -6.95
N THR A 571 3.99 0.83 -7.51
CA THR A 571 3.52 0.84 -8.90
C THR A 571 2.20 0.08 -9.00
N ALA A 572 1.48 0.20 -10.12
CA ALA A 572 0.34 -0.67 -10.40
C ALA A 572 0.72 -2.12 -10.81
N TYR A 573 2.01 -2.46 -10.88
CA TYR A 573 2.52 -3.83 -10.95
C TYR A 573 2.55 -4.42 -9.54
N GLN A 574 1.44 -5.02 -9.14
CA GLN A 574 1.14 -5.37 -7.75
C GLN A 574 2.13 -6.39 -7.16
N PHE A 575 2.60 -7.35 -7.97
CA PHE A 575 3.61 -8.31 -7.53
C PHE A 575 4.96 -7.64 -7.37
N ARG A 576 5.30 -6.69 -8.24
CA ARG A 576 6.53 -5.89 -8.10
C ARG A 576 6.51 -5.09 -6.80
N THR A 577 5.43 -4.36 -6.52
CA THR A 577 5.30 -3.57 -5.28
C THR A 577 5.38 -4.44 -4.03
N ARG A 578 4.68 -5.57 -4.01
CA ARG A 578 4.78 -6.56 -2.92
C ARG A 578 6.23 -6.98 -2.68
N ASP A 579 6.93 -7.34 -3.74
CA ASP A 579 8.26 -7.94 -3.63
C ASP A 579 9.38 -6.91 -3.44
N ASN A 580 9.18 -5.64 -3.78
CA ASN A 580 10.07 -4.55 -3.39
C ASN A 580 10.10 -4.36 -1.86
N LEU A 581 8.92 -4.37 -1.22
CA LEU A 581 8.81 -4.29 0.23
C LEU A 581 9.46 -5.51 0.90
N ARG A 582 9.16 -6.72 0.40
CA ARG A 582 9.74 -7.97 0.92
C ARG A 582 11.24 -8.05 0.71
N GLN A 583 11.75 -7.59 -0.43
CA GLN A 583 13.20 -7.51 -0.67
C GLN A 583 13.86 -6.52 0.29
N THR A 584 13.24 -5.38 0.56
CA THR A 584 13.75 -4.42 1.56
C THR A 584 13.84 -5.06 2.96
N LEU A 585 12.86 -5.88 3.35
CA LEU A 585 12.92 -6.65 4.61
C LEU A 585 14.07 -7.68 4.64
N VAL A 586 14.35 -8.35 3.52
CA VAL A 586 15.50 -9.26 3.39
C VAL A 586 16.82 -8.52 3.58
N ASP A 587 16.92 -7.31 3.05
CA ASP A 587 18.12 -6.47 3.20
C ASP A 587 18.34 -6.07 4.66
N TRP A 588 17.27 -5.71 5.39
CA TRP A 588 17.33 -5.45 6.83
C TRP A 588 17.70 -6.68 7.67
N MET A 589 17.10 -7.85 7.41
CA MET A 589 17.46 -9.10 8.10
C MET A 589 18.93 -9.47 7.86
N THR A 590 19.44 -9.16 6.66
CA THR A 590 20.86 -9.39 6.34
C THR A 590 21.77 -8.41 7.08
N LEU A 591 21.39 -7.14 7.23
CA LEU A 591 22.13 -6.19 8.06
C LEU A 591 22.15 -6.63 9.53
N VAL A 592 21.02 -7.05 10.09
CA VAL A 592 20.96 -7.60 11.46
C VAL A 592 21.91 -8.80 11.60
N ARG A 593 21.88 -9.72 10.62
CA ARG A 593 22.80 -10.86 10.59
C ARG A 593 24.27 -10.44 10.58
N LEU A 594 24.63 -9.38 9.86
CA LEU A 594 25.99 -8.81 9.91
C LEU A 594 26.30 -8.20 11.27
N LEU A 595 25.44 -7.31 11.79
CA LEU A 595 25.68 -6.61 13.05
C LEU A 595 25.80 -7.56 14.25
N ARG A 596 25.12 -8.72 14.23
CA ARG A 596 25.29 -9.78 15.23
C ARG A 596 26.72 -10.35 15.28
N THR A 597 27.49 -10.26 14.19
CA THR A 597 28.86 -10.79 14.12
C THR A 597 29.93 -9.84 14.67
N PHE A 598 29.56 -8.59 15.01
CA PHE A 598 30.52 -7.65 15.57
C PHE A 598 31.02 -8.17 16.93
N GLY A 599 32.33 -8.03 17.16
CA GLY A 599 33.08 -8.72 18.21
C GLY A 599 33.74 -10.04 17.77
N GLU A 600 33.41 -10.55 16.58
CA GLU A 600 34.02 -11.76 16.02
C GLU A 600 34.84 -11.46 14.75
N GLY A 601 36.12 -11.84 14.75
CA GLY A 601 37.02 -11.59 13.63
C GLY A 601 37.67 -10.21 13.68
N THR A 602 38.19 -9.76 12.55
CA THR A 602 38.96 -8.51 12.45
C THR A 602 38.56 -7.71 11.21
N MET A 603 38.67 -6.39 11.27
CA MET A 603 38.47 -5.48 10.15
C MET A 603 39.79 -4.78 9.73
N VAL A 604 39.71 -3.67 8.99
CA VAL A 604 40.89 -2.93 8.53
C VAL A 604 41.44 -2.06 9.66
N ASP A 605 42.78 -1.94 9.74
CA ASP A 605 43.54 -0.98 10.59
C ASP A 605 43.00 0.46 10.42
N VAL A 606 42.16 0.90 11.37
CA VAL A 606 41.47 2.21 11.35
C VAL A 606 42.25 3.31 12.06
N ASP A 607 43.11 2.96 13.03
CA ASP A 607 43.88 3.93 13.82
C ASP A 607 45.34 4.12 13.33
N GLY A 608 45.78 3.25 12.41
CA GLY A 608 47.09 3.30 11.78
C GLY A 608 48.24 2.75 12.63
N ASP A 609 47.97 1.97 13.68
CA ASP A 609 48.98 1.39 14.56
C ASP A 609 49.71 0.17 13.94
N GLY A 610 49.18 -0.36 12.84
CA GLY A 610 49.68 -1.53 12.12
C GLY A 610 48.99 -2.85 12.47
N THR A 611 47.93 -2.82 13.28
CA THR A 611 47.17 -3.98 13.77
C THR A 611 45.71 -3.87 13.33
N PRO A 612 45.15 -4.88 12.65
CA PRO A 612 43.72 -4.97 12.39
C PRO A 612 42.89 -4.96 13.68
N GLU A 613 41.85 -4.15 13.74
CA GLU A 613 40.92 -4.01 14.85
C GLU A 613 39.90 -5.14 14.86
N THR A 614 39.25 -5.31 16.01
CA THR A 614 38.11 -6.21 16.14
C THR A 614 36.98 -5.73 15.23
N LEU A 615 36.27 -6.64 14.57
CA LEU A 615 35.12 -6.23 13.76
C LEU A 615 34.09 -5.50 14.62
N GLY A 616 33.79 -4.24 14.29
CA GLY A 616 32.86 -3.40 15.06
C GLY A 616 33.51 -2.41 16.04
N ASP A 617 34.85 -2.42 16.15
CA ASP A 617 35.67 -1.42 16.84
C ASP A 617 36.17 -0.41 15.78
N PHE A 618 35.38 0.62 15.54
CA PHE A 618 35.56 1.60 14.47
C PHE A 618 36.41 2.79 14.88
N ASP A 619 36.52 3.10 16.17
CA ASP A 619 37.38 4.17 16.66
C ASP A 619 38.78 3.69 17.10
N GLY A 620 38.99 2.37 17.22
CA GLY A 620 40.26 1.73 17.49
C GLY A 620 40.64 1.72 18.98
N ASP A 621 39.68 1.91 19.88
CA ASP A 621 39.94 1.96 21.32
C ASP A 621 40.04 0.58 21.99
N GLY A 622 39.67 -0.47 21.26
CA GLY A 622 39.73 -1.88 21.68
C GLY A 622 38.39 -2.47 22.13
N ASP A 623 37.33 -1.66 22.22
CA ASP A 623 35.97 -2.08 22.55
C ASP A 623 35.06 -2.03 21.30
N VAL A 624 34.00 -2.85 21.29
CA VAL A 624 33.06 -2.88 20.16
C VAL A 624 32.02 -1.77 20.35
N ASP A 625 31.79 -0.96 19.30
CA ASP A 625 30.98 0.25 19.39
C ASP A 625 29.47 0.01 19.35
N LEU A 626 29.03 -0.93 18.51
CA LEU A 626 27.63 -1.29 18.33
C LEU A 626 27.48 -2.75 17.92
N GLY A 627 26.27 -3.31 18.10
CA GLY A 627 25.96 -4.66 17.66
C GLY A 627 26.66 -5.76 18.47
N GLY A 628 26.55 -6.99 17.97
CA GLY A 628 26.88 -8.22 18.71
C GLY A 628 25.62 -9.05 19.01
N ASP A 629 25.80 -10.36 19.26
CA ASP A 629 24.67 -11.29 19.38
C ASP A 629 23.79 -11.05 20.62
N ASP A 630 24.38 -10.50 21.69
CA ASP A 630 23.72 -10.20 22.97
C ASP A 630 23.20 -8.74 23.06
N VAL A 631 23.33 -7.95 21.99
CA VAL A 631 22.90 -6.54 21.96
C VAL A 631 21.44 -6.42 21.48
N PRO A 632 20.62 -5.58 22.14
CA PRO A 632 19.24 -5.37 21.71
C PRO A 632 19.16 -4.56 20.41
N PHE A 633 18.29 -5.03 19.50
CA PHE A 633 17.93 -4.32 18.28
C PHE A 633 16.51 -3.76 18.39
N PHE A 634 16.33 -2.55 17.85
CA PHE A 634 15.06 -1.85 17.78
C PHE A 634 14.74 -1.50 16.34
N ALA A 635 13.46 -1.34 16.00
CA ALA A 635 13.04 -0.89 14.67
C ALA A 635 12.22 0.40 14.74
N SER A 636 12.51 1.35 13.86
CA SER A 636 11.74 2.58 13.72
C SER A 636 11.83 3.10 12.29
N GLY A 637 11.06 4.12 11.96
CA GLY A 637 11.06 4.71 10.64
C GLY A 637 9.76 5.43 10.37
N THR A 638 9.82 6.39 9.45
CA THR A 638 8.69 7.25 9.10
C THR A 638 8.11 6.85 7.74
N SER A 639 6.78 6.87 7.58
CA SER A 639 6.11 6.64 6.28
C SER A 639 6.36 5.22 5.73
N LEU A 640 6.98 5.07 4.55
CA LEU A 640 7.53 3.80 4.04
C LEU A 640 8.37 3.09 5.12
N GLY A 641 9.18 3.84 5.86
CA GLY A 641 9.95 3.31 6.98
C GLY A 641 9.09 2.81 8.13
N GLY A 642 7.91 3.40 8.34
CA GLY A 642 6.88 2.90 9.26
C GLY A 642 6.28 1.57 8.81
N LEU A 643 6.05 1.39 7.50
CA LEU A 643 5.61 0.11 6.92
C LEU A 643 6.67 -0.98 7.13
N ILE A 644 7.93 -0.67 6.78
CA ILE A 644 9.06 -1.61 6.89
C ILE A 644 9.36 -1.96 8.34
N SER A 645 9.44 -0.97 9.26
CA SER A 645 9.71 -1.23 10.68
C SER A 645 8.58 -2.02 11.35
N SER A 646 7.33 -1.80 10.94
CA SER A 646 6.19 -2.62 11.38
C SER A 646 6.39 -4.08 10.96
N ALA A 647 6.58 -4.35 9.66
CA ALA A 647 6.77 -5.73 9.19
C ALA A 647 8.04 -6.39 9.77
N LEU A 648 9.15 -5.65 9.86
CA LEU A 648 10.43 -6.12 10.39
C LEU A 648 10.29 -6.63 11.83
N SER A 649 9.49 -5.94 12.65
CA SER A 649 9.25 -6.29 14.06
C SER A 649 8.53 -7.63 14.25
N GLY A 650 7.81 -8.10 13.23
CA GLY A 650 7.14 -9.41 13.27
C GLY A 650 7.98 -10.55 12.67
N ILE A 651 8.95 -10.24 11.79
CA ILE A 651 9.71 -11.25 11.03
C ILE A 651 11.18 -11.41 11.44
N GLU A 652 11.78 -10.43 12.13
CA GLU A 652 13.15 -10.52 12.65
C GLU A 652 13.15 -10.68 14.19
N PRO A 653 13.39 -11.89 14.73
CA PRO A 653 13.29 -12.18 16.15
C PRO A 653 14.33 -11.48 17.06
N LYS A 654 15.35 -10.82 16.50
CA LYS A 654 16.27 -9.98 17.29
C LYS A 654 15.74 -8.57 17.55
N VAL A 655 14.69 -8.13 16.86
CA VAL A 655 14.02 -6.85 17.14
C VAL A 655 13.11 -7.03 18.36
N ILE A 656 13.52 -6.46 19.51
CA ILE A 656 12.78 -6.62 20.77
C ILE A 656 11.82 -5.46 21.08
N ALA A 657 12.02 -4.31 20.44
CA ALA A 657 11.09 -3.19 20.53
C ALA A 657 11.04 -2.38 19.24
N ALA A 658 9.90 -1.76 18.97
CA ALA A 658 9.72 -0.96 17.77
C ALA A 658 8.81 0.25 17.95
N ALA A 659 9.06 1.29 17.15
CA ALA A 659 8.23 2.47 17.05
C ALA A 659 8.06 2.90 15.58
N PRO A 660 7.13 2.26 14.85
CA PRO A 660 6.71 2.71 13.53
C PRO A 660 6.05 4.09 13.60
N ILE A 661 6.44 5.01 12.71
CA ILE A 661 5.93 6.39 12.66
C ILE A 661 5.18 6.60 11.35
N SER A 662 3.90 6.95 11.43
CA SER A 662 3.02 7.06 10.26
C SER A 662 3.18 5.83 9.35
N GLY A 663 3.21 4.64 9.96
CA GLY A 663 3.10 3.36 9.27
C GLY A 663 1.64 2.95 9.13
N GLY A 664 1.38 1.87 8.39
CA GLY A 664 0.02 1.39 8.18
C GLY A 664 -0.10 -0.08 7.77
N ALA A 665 -1.23 -0.69 8.11
CA ALA A 665 -1.68 -2.00 7.65
C ALA A 665 -2.90 -1.83 6.73
N GLY A 666 -3.08 -2.74 5.78
CA GLY A 666 -4.07 -2.57 4.70
C GLY A 666 -3.49 -1.75 3.54
N LEU A 667 -2.55 -2.32 2.80
CA LEU A 667 -1.84 -1.64 1.71
C LEU A 667 -2.76 -1.14 0.59
N VAL A 668 -3.89 -1.81 0.34
CA VAL A 668 -4.89 -1.30 -0.62
C VAL A 668 -5.66 -0.11 -0.06
N ASP A 669 -6.03 -0.14 1.23
CA ASP A 669 -6.68 1.01 1.89
C ASP A 669 -5.75 2.23 1.90
N LEU A 670 -4.45 2.00 2.16
CA LEU A 670 -3.38 3.01 2.02
C LEU A 670 -3.37 3.59 0.60
N ALA A 671 -3.27 2.74 -0.43
CA ALA A 671 -3.14 3.17 -1.81
C ALA A 671 -4.34 4.00 -2.31
N ILE A 672 -5.55 3.66 -1.87
CA ILE A 672 -6.79 4.32 -2.30
C ILE A 672 -6.95 5.71 -1.68
N ARG A 673 -6.56 5.88 -0.41
CA ARG A 673 -6.82 7.11 0.37
C ARG A 673 -5.60 8.03 0.51
N SER A 674 -4.41 7.57 0.12
CA SER A 674 -3.19 8.37 0.17
C SER A 674 -3.23 9.55 -0.80
N GLU A 675 -2.68 10.68 -0.37
CA GLU A 675 -2.36 11.85 -1.21
C GLU A 675 -0.85 11.98 -1.46
N GLN A 676 -0.07 10.95 -1.15
CA GLN A 676 1.38 10.96 -1.33
C GLN A 676 1.72 11.06 -2.81
N GLY A 677 2.30 12.20 -3.19
CA GLY A 677 2.92 12.39 -4.49
C GLY A 677 3.92 11.28 -4.78
N GLY A 678 3.90 10.80 -6.01
CA GLY A 678 4.62 9.65 -6.52
C GLY A 678 3.94 8.30 -6.31
N VAL A 679 3.11 8.14 -5.27
CA VAL A 679 2.28 6.92 -5.13
C VAL A 679 1.03 7.05 -5.99
N VAL A 680 0.35 8.21 -5.93
CA VAL A 680 -0.88 8.45 -6.70
C VAL A 680 -0.60 8.31 -8.20
N GLU A 681 0.47 8.92 -8.70
CA GLU A 681 0.90 8.87 -10.11
C GLU A 681 1.23 7.44 -10.56
N ALA A 682 2.13 6.75 -9.88
CA ALA A 682 2.61 5.43 -10.29
C ALA A 682 1.51 4.35 -10.27
N LEU A 683 0.51 4.50 -9.38
CA LEU A 683 -0.62 3.58 -9.26
C LEU A 683 -1.81 4.06 -10.10
N MET A 684 -2.40 5.21 -9.79
CA MET A 684 -3.72 5.59 -10.29
C MET A 684 -3.70 5.97 -11.78
N LEU A 685 -2.62 6.54 -12.32
CA LEU A 685 -2.53 6.76 -13.79
C LEU A 685 -2.52 5.46 -14.55
N ARG A 686 -1.82 4.44 -14.03
CA ARG A 686 -1.74 3.13 -14.68
C ARG A 686 -3.03 2.33 -14.52
N LEU A 687 -3.76 2.51 -13.40
CA LEU A 687 -5.11 1.97 -13.27
C LEU A 687 -6.09 2.64 -14.24
N ALA A 688 -6.00 3.95 -14.40
CA ALA A 688 -6.97 4.72 -15.17
C ALA A 688 -6.62 4.86 -16.66
N GLY A 689 -5.40 4.52 -17.06
CA GLY A 689 -4.84 4.82 -18.38
C GLY A 689 -4.42 3.62 -19.21
N PRO A 690 -3.66 3.86 -20.30
CA PRO A 690 -3.26 5.17 -20.81
C PRO A 690 -4.46 6.04 -21.20
N GLN A 691 -4.36 7.35 -20.99
CA GLN A 691 -5.48 8.29 -21.16
C GLN A 691 -5.23 9.28 -22.28
N LEU A 692 -6.26 9.55 -23.10
CA LEU A 692 -6.30 10.76 -23.91
C LEU A 692 -7.17 11.82 -23.24
N VAL A 693 -6.59 13.00 -23.13
CA VAL A 693 -7.21 14.16 -22.51
C VAL A 693 -7.29 15.28 -23.53
N GLY A 694 -8.46 15.92 -23.61
CA GLY A 694 -8.72 17.06 -24.47
C GLY A 694 -9.01 18.31 -23.67
N GLU A 695 -8.36 19.42 -24.02
CA GLU A 695 -8.61 20.74 -23.45
C GLU A 695 -8.60 21.84 -24.53
N PRO A 696 -9.34 22.94 -24.37
CA PRO A 696 -9.23 24.11 -25.24
C PRO A 696 -7.83 24.72 -25.18
N THR A 697 -7.34 25.18 -26.34
CA THR A 697 -6.09 25.94 -26.41
C THR A 697 -6.18 27.25 -25.64
N ALA A 698 -5.03 27.87 -25.32
CA ALA A 698 -4.95 29.15 -24.60
C ALA A 698 -5.89 30.24 -25.15
N ASP A 699 -6.06 30.29 -26.48
CA ASP A 699 -6.91 31.26 -27.18
C ASP A 699 -8.35 30.76 -27.43
N GLY A 700 -8.66 29.53 -27.01
CA GLY A 700 -9.95 28.86 -27.18
C GLY A 700 -10.31 28.54 -28.62
N SER A 701 -9.35 28.60 -29.56
CA SER A 701 -9.61 28.41 -31.00
C SER A 701 -9.60 26.94 -31.45
N ALA A 702 -8.96 26.06 -30.67
CA ALA A 702 -8.89 24.63 -30.95
C ALA A 702 -8.88 23.79 -29.67
N MET A 703 -8.97 22.47 -29.83
CA MET A 703 -8.78 21.47 -28.77
C MET A 703 -7.37 20.91 -28.86
N ARG A 704 -6.57 21.07 -27.81
CA ARG A 704 -5.32 20.34 -27.59
C ARG A 704 -5.68 18.96 -27.05
N ILE A 705 -5.12 17.92 -27.66
CA ILE A 705 -5.30 16.52 -27.24
C ILE A 705 -3.94 15.97 -26.87
N TYR A 706 -3.81 15.39 -25.68
CA TYR A 706 -2.57 14.82 -25.17
C TYR A 706 -2.77 13.46 -24.53
N GLN A 707 -1.74 12.62 -24.55
CA GLN A 707 -1.68 11.45 -23.68
C GLN A 707 -1.26 11.87 -22.27
N LEU A 708 -1.97 11.38 -21.26
CA LEU A 708 -1.58 11.45 -19.86
C LEU A 708 -1.22 10.03 -19.39
N VAL A 709 0.03 9.83 -19.02
CA VAL A 709 0.60 8.54 -18.62
C VAL A 709 1.56 8.73 -17.44
N PRO A 710 1.80 7.70 -16.62
CA PRO A 710 2.84 7.80 -15.59
C PRO A 710 4.22 7.77 -16.24
N ARG A 711 5.13 8.64 -15.82
CA ARG A 711 6.58 8.49 -16.04
C ARG A 711 7.17 8.20 -14.69
N ASP A 712 7.37 6.92 -14.43
CA ASP A 712 7.87 6.45 -13.15
C ASP A 712 6.92 6.84 -12.01
N ASN A 713 7.36 7.66 -11.04
CA ASN A 713 6.52 8.24 -9.99
C ASN A 713 6.11 9.70 -10.28
N GLU A 714 6.16 10.14 -11.52
CA GLU A 714 5.64 11.42 -11.97
C GLU A 714 4.53 11.23 -13.02
N ASP A 715 3.83 12.30 -13.34
CA ASP A 715 2.93 12.34 -14.49
C ASP A 715 3.65 12.85 -15.74
N TYR A 716 3.26 12.36 -16.92
CA TYR A 716 3.79 12.79 -18.21
C TYR A 716 2.67 13.15 -19.16
N ARG A 717 2.83 14.28 -19.83
CA ARG A 717 1.85 14.81 -20.77
C ARG A 717 2.49 14.97 -22.13
N HIS A 718 1.98 14.20 -23.09
CA HIS A 718 2.44 14.26 -24.47
C HIS A 718 1.34 14.79 -25.39
N THR A 719 1.44 16.03 -25.86
CA THR A 719 0.54 16.57 -26.89
C THR A 719 0.64 15.71 -28.14
N VAL A 720 -0.51 15.21 -28.59
CA VAL A 720 -0.67 14.34 -29.77
C VAL A 720 -1.23 15.13 -30.94
N ALA A 721 -2.24 15.98 -30.71
CA ALA A 721 -2.97 16.67 -31.77
C ALA A 721 -3.57 18.01 -31.33
N ILE A 722 -3.84 18.90 -32.29
CA ILE A 722 -4.55 20.17 -32.08
C ILE A 722 -5.66 20.29 -33.12
N ARG A 723 -6.92 20.25 -32.67
CA ARG A 723 -8.09 20.12 -33.56
C ARG A 723 -9.16 21.20 -33.32
N PRO A 724 -9.45 22.09 -34.29
CA PRO A 724 -10.48 23.12 -34.15
C PRO A 724 -11.91 22.62 -34.31
N GLU A 725 -12.11 21.39 -34.78
CA GLU A 725 -13.43 20.88 -35.14
C GLU A 725 -14.28 20.51 -33.91
N ILE A 726 -13.66 19.98 -32.85
CA ILE A 726 -14.34 19.39 -31.69
C ILE A 726 -15.23 20.41 -30.98
N GLN A 727 -16.49 20.05 -30.73
CA GLN A 727 -17.50 20.90 -30.09
C GLN A 727 -17.91 20.35 -28.72
N PRO A 728 -18.37 21.21 -27.80
CA PRO A 728 -18.98 20.77 -26.55
C PRO A 728 -20.18 19.86 -26.81
N GLY A 729 -20.31 18.79 -26.02
CA GLY A 729 -21.36 17.78 -26.15
C GLY A 729 -21.11 16.71 -27.22
N ASP A 730 -20.02 16.79 -27.99
CA ASP A 730 -19.60 15.68 -28.85
C ASP A 730 -19.23 14.44 -28.01
N THR A 731 -19.31 13.26 -28.64
CA THR A 731 -18.92 11.99 -28.02
C THR A 731 -17.53 11.58 -28.49
N VAL A 732 -16.65 11.24 -27.57
CA VAL A 732 -15.28 10.78 -27.85
C VAL A 732 -15.22 9.27 -27.62
N MET A 733 -14.62 8.53 -28.55
CA MET A 733 -14.37 7.10 -28.43
C MET A 733 -12.90 6.81 -28.70
N LEU A 734 -12.20 6.24 -27.71
CA LEU A 734 -10.82 5.79 -27.82
C LEU A 734 -10.81 4.28 -28.00
N THR A 735 -10.19 3.79 -29.07
CA THR A 735 -10.12 2.37 -29.42
C THR A 735 -8.67 1.89 -29.40
N ASN A 736 -8.40 0.79 -28.68
CA ASN A 736 -7.19 0.00 -28.86
C ASN A 736 -7.37 -0.87 -30.12
N LEU A 737 -6.65 -0.54 -31.20
CA LEU A 737 -6.80 -1.21 -32.49
C LEU A 737 -6.27 -2.65 -32.48
N ARG A 738 -5.46 -3.02 -31.49
CA ARG A 738 -4.93 -4.38 -31.35
C ARG A 738 -5.94 -5.32 -30.73
N THR A 739 -6.61 -4.90 -29.66
CA THR A 739 -7.54 -5.74 -28.89
C THR A 739 -8.99 -5.56 -29.34
N GLY A 740 -9.33 -4.37 -29.86
CA GLY A 740 -10.69 -3.96 -30.18
C GLY A 740 -11.44 -3.32 -28.99
N ASP A 741 -10.80 -3.24 -27.81
CA ASP A 741 -11.38 -2.58 -26.65
C ASP A 741 -11.59 -1.09 -26.95
N ALA A 742 -12.75 -0.57 -26.59
CA ALA A 742 -13.09 0.83 -26.77
C ALA A 742 -13.79 1.40 -25.54
N ARG A 743 -13.43 2.65 -25.20
CA ARG A 743 -14.01 3.43 -24.10
C ARG A 743 -14.45 4.78 -24.62
N CYS A 744 -15.43 5.39 -23.97
CA CYS A 744 -15.98 6.67 -24.36
C CYS A 744 -15.90 7.70 -23.26
N ALA A 745 -15.98 8.96 -23.67
CA ALA A 745 -16.22 10.07 -22.78
C ALA A 745 -17.02 11.14 -23.53
N ARG A 746 -17.73 11.98 -22.78
CA ARG A 746 -18.40 13.14 -23.35
C ARG A 746 -17.46 14.35 -23.34
N VAL A 747 -17.48 15.15 -24.39
CA VAL A 747 -16.90 16.50 -24.33
C VAL A 747 -17.81 17.35 -23.46
N MET A 748 -17.32 17.73 -22.28
CA MET A 748 -18.08 18.44 -21.26
C MET A 748 -18.76 19.70 -21.83
N PRO A 749 -20.03 19.96 -21.49
CA PRO A 749 -20.79 21.11 -21.99
C PRO A 749 -20.22 22.45 -21.51
N ASP A 750 -20.62 23.53 -22.17
CA ASP A 750 -20.22 24.90 -21.79
C ASP A 750 -20.79 25.32 -20.43
N ASP A 751 -22.06 24.99 -20.20
CA ASP A 751 -22.74 25.22 -18.94
C ASP A 751 -22.53 24.02 -18.00
N PRO A 752 -22.37 24.25 -16.68
CA PRO A 752 -22.22 23.16 -15.72
C PRO A 752 -23.44 22.24 -15.76
N PRO A 753 -23.25 20.90 -15.81
CA PRO A 753 -24.36 19.98 -15.57
C PRO A 753 -24.89 20.16 -14.13
N PRO A 754 -26.12 19.72 -13.84
CA PRO A 754 -26.67 19.79 -12.49
C PRO A 754 -25.73 19.16 -11.45
N GLY A 755 -25.61 19.75 -10.26
CA GLY A 755 -24.67 19.32 -9.21
C GLY A 755 -23.26 19.90 -9.33
N TYR A 756 -22.92 20.55 -10.46
CA TYR A 756 -21.65 21.24 -10.68
C TYR A 756 -21.74 22.77 -10.50
N GLU A 757 -22.87 23.30 -10.04
CA GLU A 757 -23.08 24.75 -9.90
C GLU A 757 -22.14 25.38 -8.87
N ASP A 758 -21.87 24.66 -7.77
CA ASP A 758 -20.97 25.06 -6.69
C ASP A 758 -19.59 24.37 -6.80
N PHE A 759 -19.24 23.87 -7.99
CA PHE A 759 -17.97 23.21 -8.25
C PHE A 759 -16.79 24.07 -7.79
N ARG A 760 -15.94 23.48 -6.95
CA ARG A 760 -14.66 24.04 -6.53
C ARG A 760 -13.56 23.09 -6.96
N GLY A 761 -12.89 23.46 -8.03
CA GLY A 761 -11.83 22.67 -8.61
C GLY A 761 -10.44 23.19 -8.30
N TRP A 762 -9.56 23.01 -9.26
CA TRP A 762 -8.13 23.18 -9.10
C TRP A 762 -7.75 24.66 -9.06
N PRO A 763 -6.94 25.10 -8.08
CA PRO A 763 -6.49 26.48 -8.00
C PRO A 763 -5.52 26.88 -9.14
N LYS A 764 -4.98 25.90 -9.88
CA LYS A 764 -4.18 26.10 -11.10
C LYS A 764 -4.80 25.26 -12.23
N ALA A 765 -4.97 25.85 -13.41
CA ALA A 765 -5.57 25.14 -14.56
C ALA A 765 -4.66 25.00 -15.79
N SER A 766 -3.37 25.35 -15.68
CA SER A 766 -2.44 25.11 -16.80
C SER A 766 -1.57 23.90 -16.50
N ASN A 767 -1.91 22.77 -17.11
CA ASN A 767 -1.16 21.51 -17.02
C ASN A 767 -0.53 21.24 -18.39
N CYS A 768 0.46 22.07 -18.72
CA CYS A 768 1.15 22.02 -20.01
C CYS A 768 1.77 20.66 -20.28
N ALA A 769 1.72 20.23 -21.54
CA ALA A 769 2.50 19.07 -21.98
C ALA A 769 4.00 19.38 -22.01
N ASP A 770 4.81 18.34 -21.80
CA ASP A 770 6.26 18.40 -21.85
C ASP A 770 6.77 18.77 -23.26
N ASN A 771 6.03 18.35 -24.30
CA ASN A 771 6.27 18.71 -25.70
C ASN A 771 5.30 19.78 -26.22
N ASP A 772 4.69 20.60 -25.35
CA ASP A 772 3.65 21.53 -25.79
C ASP A 772 4.17 22.58 -26.79
N PRO A 773 3.51 22.75 -27.95
CA PRO A 773 3.79 23.87 -28.84
C PRO A 773 3.57 25.22 -28.15
N ALA A 774 4.44 26.19 -28.42
CA ALA A 774 4.36 27.48 -27.73
C ALA A 774 2.98 28.16 -27.89
N GLY A 775 2.30 28.39 -26.76
CA GLY A 775 1.02 29.10 -26.68
C GLY A 775 -0.22 28.22 -26.82
N THR A 776 -0.10 26.89 -26.73
CA THR A 776 -1.27 25.99 -26.84
C THR A 776 -1.88 25.59 -25.52
N CYS A 777 -1.14 25.47 -24.41
CA CYS A 777 -1.71 25.13 -23.11
C CYS A 777 -2.92 26.00 -22.71
N ARG A 778 -3.96 25.37 -22.15
CA ARG A 778 -5.10 26.08 -21.56
C ARG A 778 -4.61 27.10 -20.52
N THR A 779 -5.20 28.30 -20.55
CA THR A 779 -5.10 29.27 -19.45
C THR A 779 -6.50 29.59 -18.96
N CYS A 780 -6.69 29.69 -17.64
CA CYS A 780 -7.99 30.12 -17.13
C CYS A 780 -8.28 31.55 -17.59
N PRO A 781 -9.52 31.82 -18.04
CA PRO A 781 -10.04 33.17 -17.99
C PRO A 781 -9.84 33.81 -16.61
N GLU A 782 -9.60 35.12 -16.60
CA GLU A 782 -9.36 35.85 -15.35
C GLU A 782 -10.54 35.69 -14.38
N GLY A 783 -10.27 35.19 -13.17
CA GLY A 783 -11.28 35.01 -12.13
C GLY A 783 -12.08 33.70 -12.20
N THR A 784 -11.79 32.78 -13.14
CA THR A 784 -12.49 31.49 -13.26
C THR A 784 -11.67 30.30 -12.75
N ALA A 785 -10.49 30.51 -12.20
CA ALA A 785 -9.69 29.44 -11.60
C ALA A 785 -10.46 28.72 -10.47
N GLY A 786 -10.44 27.40 -10.49
CA GLY A 786 -11.18 26.55 -9.56
C GLY A 786 -12.70 26.52 -9.80
N THR A 787 -13.17 26.88 -11.00
CA THR A 787 -14.59 26.82 -11.38
C THR A 787 -14.79 25.89 -12.57
N TYR A 788 -16.04 25.42 -12.78
CA TYR A 788 -16.38 24.49 -13.86
C TYR A 788 -15.96 25.04 -15.23
N ALA A 789 -16.16 26.35 -15.43
CA ALA A 789 -15.82 27.03 -16.68
C ALA A 789 -14.32 26.96 -17.03
N CYS A 790 -13.44 26.89 -16.03
CA CYS A 790 -12.02 26.68 -16.28
C CYS A 790 -11.63 25.20 -16.30
N ASP A 791 -12.16 24.39 -15.40
CA ASP A 791 -11.57 23.07 -15.14
C ASP A 791 -12.20 21.97 -15.97
N LEU A 792 -13.47 22.09 -16.37
CA LEU A 792 -14.21 21.02 -17.04
C LEU A 792 -14.86 21.46 -18.35
N ALA A 793 -15.33 22.70 -18.47
CA ALA A 793 -16.02 23.14 -19.69
C ALA A 793 -15.16 22.91 -20.93
N ARG A 794 -15.75 22.25 -21.95
CA ARG A 794 -15.13 21.86 -23.21
C ARG A 794 -13.93 20.92 -23.09
N THR A 795 -13.90 20.07 -22.07
CA THR A 795 -12.81 19.10 -21.89
C THR A 795 -13.35 17.69 -22.06
N PHE A 796 -12.46 16.73 -22.29
CA PHE A 796 -12.79 15.32 -22.17
C PHE A 796 -11.58 14.56 -21.62
N ARG A 797 -11.84 13.40 -21.05
CA ARG A 797 -10.82 12.47 -20.59
C ARG A 797 -11.32 11.05 -20.80
N VAL A 798 -10.55 10.24 -21.52
CA VAL A 798 -10.90 8.84 -21.81
C VAL A 798 -9.66 7.96 -21.67
N GLY A 799 -9.75 6.94 -20.83
CA GLY A 799 -8.74 5.89 -20.69
C GLY A 799 -9.20 4.61 -21.37
N VAL A 800 -8.28 3.84 -21.97
CA VAL A 800 -8.58 2.53 -22.57
C VAL A 800 -7.56 1.50 -22.08
N PRO A 801 -7.94 0.24 -21.82
CA PRO A 801 -6.97 -0.80 -21.56
C PRO A 801 -6.02 -0.97 -22.75
N ALA A 802 -4.73 -0.80 -22.52
CA ALA A 802 -3.71 -0.96 -23.55
C ALA A 802 -2.36 -1.34 -22.94
N ASP A 803 -1.55 -2.06 -23.71
CA ASP A 803 -0.12 -2.19 -23.41
C ASP A 803 0.68 -1.10 -24.13
N ALA A 804 1.84 -0.78 -23.61
CA ALA A 804 2.77 0.15 -24.21
C ALA A 804 3.09 -0.29 -25.64
N GLY A 805 2.75 0.54 -26.62
CA GLY A 805 3.01 0.34 -28.04
C GLY A 805 1.79 -0.12 -28.83
N ASP A 806 0.65 -0.29 -28.17
CA ASP A 806 -0.61 -0.62 -28.84
C ASP A 806 -1.09 0.54 -29.70
N PRO A 807 -1.47 0.29 -30.97
CA PRO A 807 -2.03 1.33 -31.83
C PRO A 807 -3.38 1.80 -31.29
N LEU A 808 -3.54 3.11 -31.17
CA LEU A 808 -4.73 3.77 -30.67
C LEU A 808 -5.39 4.62 -31.75
N ARG A 809 -6.73 4.68 -31.72
CA ARG A 809 -7.52 5.60 -32.55
C ARG A 809 -8.53 6.34 -31.70
N LEU A 810 -8.53 7.66 -31.80
CA LEU A 810 -9.55 8.52 -31.21
C LEU A 810 -10.53 8.95 -32.30
N ASP A 811 -11.79 8.54 -32.20
CA ASP A 811 -12.88 9.09 -33.02
C ASP A 811 -13.72 10.04 -32.18
N VAL A 812 -14.04 11.20 -32.73
CA VAL A 812 -15.00 12.14 -32.14
C VAL A 812 -16.22 12.19 -33.04
N PHE A 813 -17.38 11.90 -32.47
CA PHE A 813 -18.66 11.87 -33.15
C PHE A 813 -19.48 13.13 -32.85
N VAL A 814 -20.33 13.51 -33.81
CA VAL A 814 -21.22 14.66 -33.67
C VAL A 814 -22.30 14.38 -32.63
N GLY A 815 -22.31 15.18 -31.56
CA GLY A 815 -23.36 15.16 -30.54
C GLY A 815 -23.23 14.06 -29.48
N PRO A 816 -24.15 14.06 -28.49
CA PRO A 816 -23.98 13.30 -27.24
C PRO A 816 -24.49 11.86 -27.26
N ASP A 817 -25.17 11.45 -28.34
CA ASP A 817 -25.89 10.17 -28.47
C ASP A 817 -25.36 9.33 -29.65
N ALA A 818 -24.03 9.25 -29.77
CA ALA A 818 -23.37 8.61 -30.91
C ALA A 818 -22.94 7.16 -30.67
N VAL A 819 -23.01 6.67 -29.43
CA VAL A 819 -22.48 5.37 -29.01
C VAL A 819 -23.50 4.58 -28.19
N GLU A 820 -23.32 3.26 -28.14
CA GLU A 820 -23.94 2.34 -27.19
C GLU A 820 -22.83 1.74 -26.32
N VAL A 821 -23.07 1.66 -25.01
CA VAL A 821 -22.10 1.15 -24.01
C VAL A 821 -22.66 -0.12 -23.38
N GLU A 822 -21.85 -1.17 -23.34
CA GLU A 822 -22.15 -2.38 -22.58
C GLU A 822 -21.66 -2.19 -21.13
N PRO A 823 -22.53 -2.16 -20.11
CA PRO A 823 -22.15 -1.67 -18.78
C PRO A 823 -21.10 -2.51 -18.04
N ASP A 824 -21.09 -3.85 -18.19
CA ASP A 824 -20.19 -4.72 -17.43
C ASP A 824 -18.74 -4.65 -17.92
N GLU A 825 -18.56 -4.75 -19.24
CA GLU A 825 -17.28 -4.70 -19.93
C GLU A 825 -16.86 -3.25 -20.26
N ARG A 826 -17.80 -2.30 -20.13
CA ARG A 826 -17.68 -0.89 -20.56
C ARG A 826 -17.27 -0.73 -22.01
N GLN A 827 -17.68 -1.68 -22.83
CA GLN A 827 -17.31 -1.69 -24.23
C GLN A 827 -18.17 -0.68 -24.98
N CYS A 828 -17.51 0.30 -25.60
CA CYS A 828 -18.16 1.25 -26.49
C CYS A 828 -18.31 0.72 -27.91
N THR A 829 -19.45 1.03 -28.52
CA THR A 829 -19.70 0.82 -29.94
C THR A 829 -20.40 2.02 -30.56
N ALA A 830 -19.93 2.47 -31.73
CA ALA A 830 -20.59 3.56 -32.44
C ALA A 830 -21.93 3.09 -33.06
N LYS A 831 -22.97 3.93 -32.96
CA LYS A 831 -24.26 3.68 -33.62
C LYS A 831 -24.11 3.73 -35.15
N GLU A 832 -24.99 3.02 -35.87
CA GLU A 832 -24.92 2.93 -37.34
C GLU A 832 -25.01 4.29 -38.07
N ASP A 833 -25.71 5.26 -37.48
CA ASP A 833 -25.92 6.60 -38.02
C ASP A 833 -25.01 7.68 -37.40
N ALA A 834 -24.07 7.28 -36.53
CA ALA A 834 -23.12 8.19 -35.91
C ALA A 834 -22.21 8.86 -36.96
N GLU A 835 -22.19 10.19 -36.99
CA GLU A 835 -21.32 10.97 -37.88
C GLU A 835 -19.98 11.26 -37.20
N ILE A 836 -18.88 10.77 -37.80
CA ILE A 836 -17.52 11.12 -37.34
C ILE A 836 -17.23 12.57 -37.71
N ARG A 837 -16.93 13.38 -36.69
CA ARG A 837 -16.45 14.74 -36.84
C ARG A 837 -14.96 14.78 -37.14
N VAL A 838 -14.18 14.02 -36.38
CA VAL A 838 -12.71 14.02 -36.50
C VAL A 838 -12.12 12.72 -35.97
N THR A 839 -11.03 12.25 -36.59
CA THR A 839 -10.26 11.07 -36.18
C THR A 839 -8.81 11.45 -35.93
N VAL A 840 -8.23 11.01 -34.81
CA VAL A 840 -6.81 11.12 -34.48
C VAL A 840 -6.22 9.72 -34.36
N ASP A 841 -5.34 9.35 -35.27
CA ASP A 841 -4.67 8.03 -35.35
C ASP A 841 -3.15 8.14 -35.59
N THR A 842 -2.61 9.36 -35.52
CA THR A 842 -1.17 9.64 -35.63
C THR A 842 -0.72 10.69 -34.60
N PHE A 843 0.57 10.71 -34.31
CA PHE A 843 1.20 11.83 -33.60
C PHE A 843 1.30 13.04 -34.54
N GLU A 844 0.42 14.03 -34.41
CA GLU A 844 0.48 15.29 -35.19
C GLU A 844 1.43 16.32 -34.57
N VAL A 845 1.85 16.09 -33.32
CA VAL A 845 2.93 16.82 -32.65
C VAL A 845 3.95 15.79 -32.18
N GLY A 846 5.22 15.95 -32.60
CA GLY A 846 6.27 15.01 -32.26
C GLY A 846 6.90 15.22 -30.87
N GLY A 847 7.75 14.28 -30.47
CA GLY A 847 8.58 14.36 -29.27
C GLY A 847 9.29 13.04 -28.96
N SER A 848 9.49 12.76 -27.68
CA SER A 848 10.10 11.52 -27.19
C SER A 848 9.63 11.20 -25.78
N TYR A 849 9.67 9.93 -25.41
CA TYR A 849 9.29 9.44 -24.09
C TYR A 849 10.36 8.51 -23.52
N ARG A 850 10.82 8.77 -22.29
CA ARG A 850 11.88 8.03 -21.58
C ARG A 850 13.20 7.89 -22.37
N CYS A 851 13.66 8.99 -22.94
CA CYS A 851 14.86 9.01 -23.77
C CYS A 851 15.94 9.95 -23.24
N GLY A 852 15.73 10.56 -22.07
CA GLY A 852 16.36 11.80 -21.65
C GLY A 852 16.27 12.93 -22.71
N ALA A 853 16.83 14.09 -22.39
CA ALA A 853 16.96 15.18 -23.37
C ALA A 853 18.27 15.94 -23.18
N ASP A 854 18.91 16.34 -24.28
CA ASP A 854 20.10 17.20 -24.25
C ASP A 854 19.73 18.67 -24.01
N GLU A 855 20.74 19.55 -23.93
CA GLU A 855 20.55 21.00 -23.76
C GLU A 855 19.71 21.67 -24.87
N ASN A 856 19.47 20.98 -25.99
CA ASN A 856 18.65 21.43 -27.12
C ASN A 856 17.29 20.71 -27.18
N GLY A 857 16.94 19.91 -26.17
CA GLY A 857 15.70 19.15 -26.11
C GLY A 857 15.64 17.96 -27.06
N GLN A 858 16.78 17.45 -27.54
CA GLN A 858 16.84 16.25 -28.38
C GLN A 858 17.04 14.99 -27.52
N PRO A 859 16.41 13.86 -27.87
CA PRO A 859 16.57 12.61 -27.12
C PRO A 859 18.03 12.17 -27.11
N VAL A 860 18.54 11.79 -25.93
CA VAL A 860 19.93 11.34 -25.75
C VAL A 860 20.10 9.84 -25.98
N LEU A 861 19.03 9.06 -25.78
CA LEU A 861 18.99 7.63 -26.07
C LEU A 861 18.49 7.36 -27.50
N GLU A 862 19.01 6.28 -28.10
CA GLU A 862 18.49 5.76 -29.37
C GLU A 862 17.09 5.15 -29.16
N ASP A 863 16.24 5.25 -30.18
CA ASP A 863 14.90 4.64 -30.15
C ASP A 863 14.99 3.12 -29.89
N GLY A 864 14.19 2.64 -28.94
CA GLY A 864 14.21 1.25 -28.48
C GLY A 864 15.34 0.88 -27.52
N ALA A 865 16.13 1.85 -27.03
CA ALA A 865 17.13 1.58 -26.00
C ALA A 865 16.46 1.04 -24.71
N PRO A 866 16.95 -0.09 -24.13
CA PRO A 866 16.37 -0.66 -22.92
C PRO A 866 16.75 0.15 -21.68
N LEU A 867 15.79 0.26 -20.76
CA LEU A 867 15.91 0.93 -19.47
C LEU A 867 16.00 -0.11 -18.33
N PRO A 868 16.55 0.25 -17.15
CA PRO A 868 16.80 -0.73 -16.07
C PRO A 868 15.56 -1.47 -15.54
N ASN A 869 14.40 -0.84 -15.63
CA ASN A 869 13.12 -1.43 -15.22
C ASN A 869 12.45 -2.29 -16.31
N GLY A 870 13.07 -2.41 -17.49
CA GLY A 870 12.56 -3.20 -18.62
C GLY A 870 11.71 -2.40 -19.61
N GLN A 871 11.52 -1.10 -19.38
CA GLN A 871 10.91 -0.19 -20.35
C GLN A 871 11.92 0.22 -21.42
N ILE A 872 11.47 1.01 -22.40
CA ILE A 872 12.29 1.43 -23.54
C ILE A 872 12.13 2.92 -23.83
N CYS A 873 13.21 3.55 -24.30
CA CYS A 873 13.14 4.85 -24.95
C CYS A 873 12.29 4.76 -26.22
N ARG A 874 11.38 5.73 -26.41
CA ARG A 874 10.54 5.85 -27.61
C ARG A 874 10.67 7.22 -28.24
N HIS A 875 11.07 7.25 -29.50
CA HIS A 875 11.00 8.44 -30.34
C HIS A 875 9.59 8.51 -30.94
N LEU A 876 8.99 9.71 -30.96
CA LEU A 876 7.61 9.92 -31.39
C LEU A 876 7.58 10.94 -32.55
N PRO A 877 7.92 10.55 -33.79
CA PRO A 877 7.94 11.47 -34.93
C PRO A 877 6.54 11.95 -35.32
N GLU A 878 6.46 13.19 -35.82
CA GLU A 878 5.24 13.70 -36.43
C GLU A 878 4.84 12.85 -37.65
N GLY A 879 3.58 12.40 -37.68
CA GLY A 879 2.97 11.59 -38.73
C GLY A 879 3.06 10.07 -38.52
N GLU A 880 3.75 9.58 -37.48
CA GLU A 880 3.75 8.17 -37.10
C GLU A 880 2.44 7.75 -36.44
N GLU A 881 2.15 6.45 -36.45
CA GLU A 881 0.95 5.86 -35.83
C GLU A 881 0.85 6.23 -34.35
N LEU A 882 -0.35 6.63 -33.91
CA LEU A 882 -0.61 6.91 -32.50
C LEU A 882 -0.58 5.61 -31.72
N VAL A 883 0.30 5.51 -30.73
CA VAL A 883 0.40 4.32 -29.87
C VAL A 883 0.30 4.69 -28.39
N ALA A 884 -0.17 3.76 -27.57
CA ALA A 884 -0.11 3.86 -26.12
C ALA A 884 1.35 3.99 -25.66
N LEU A 885 1.66 5.02 -24.88
CA LEU A 885 3.03 5.21 -24.37
C LEU A 885 3.38 4.24 -23.24
N GLU A 886 2.38 3.80 -22.48
CA GLU A 886 2.52 2.98 -21.27
C GLU A 886 1.45 1.89 -21.21
N ASP A 887 1.73 0.85 -20.44
CA ASP A 887 0.74 -0.15 -20.03
C ASP A 887 -0.32 0.50 -19.11
N GLY A 888 -1.57 0.06 -19.19
CA GLY A 888 -2.59 0.42 -18.20
C GLY A 888 -3.92 -0.32 -18.32
N TYR A 889 -4.70 -0.29 -17.25
CA TYR A 889 -5.94 -1.06 -17.09
C TYR A 889 -7.19 -0.37 -17.67
N GLY A 890 -7.16 0.95 -17.89
CA GLY A 890 -8.30 1.71 -18.41
C GLY A 890 -9.55 1.69 -17.51
N PHE A 891 -9.40 1.61 -16.19
CA PHE A 891 -10.52 1.66 -15.24
C PHE A 891 -11.02 3.09 -15.01
N GLN A 892 -12.34 3.27 -14.95
CA GLN A 892 -12.97 4.49 -14.41
C GLN A 892 -13.30 4.32 -12.92
N ARG A 893 -13.38 5.45 -12.21
CA ARG A 893 -13.77 5.52 -10.79
C ARG A 893 -15.22 5.07 -10.58
N ALA A 894 -15.59 4.79 -9.34
CA ALA A 894 -16.97 4.44 -8.94
C ALA A 894 -17.59 3.18 -9.60
N THR A 895 -16.80 2.34 -10.24
CA THR A 895 -17.34 1.21 -11.04
C THR A 895 -17.15 -0.19 -10.42
N PRO A 896 -18.01 -1.18 -10.76
CA PRO A 896 -17.90 -2.54 -10.25
C PRO A 896 -16.57 -3.23 -10.54
N VAL A 897 -15.99 -3.02 -11.74
CA VAL A 897 -14.70 -3.64 -12.11
C VAL A 897 -13.56 -3.11 -11.25
N LEU A 898 -13.55 -1.81 -10.92
CA LEU A 898 -12.54 -1.24 -10.03
C LEU A 898 -12.64 -1.87 -8.62
N ARG A 899 -13.85 -2.05 -8.10
CA ARG A 899 -14.11 -2.73 -6.81
C ARG A 899 -13.64 -4.19 -6.79
N LYS A 900 -13.89 -4.94 -7.87
CA LYS A 900 -13.39 -6.32 -8.01
C LYS A 900 -11.87 -6.36 -8.11
N PHE A 901 -11.28 -5.43 -8.84
CA PHE A 901 -9.84 -5.33 -8.98
C PHE A 901 -9.14 -4.98 -7.66
N THR A 902 -9.66 -4.04 -6.86
CA THR A 902 -9.08 -3.72 -5.55
C THR A 902 -9.07 -4.93 -4.62
N ASN A 903 -10.07 -5.81 -4.72
CA ASN A 903 -10.06 -7.07 -3.97
C ASN A 903 -8.95 -8.03 -4.45
N LEU A 904 -8.76 -8.18 -5.76
CA LEU A 904 -7.64 -8.94 -6.34
C LEU A 904 -6.27 -8.31 -5.99
N ALA A 905 -6.19 -6.98 -5.93
CA ALA A 905 -4.98 -6.28 -5.51
C ALA A 905 -4.60 -6.68 -4.08
N GLN A 906 -5.58 -6.74 -3.18
CA GLN A 906 -5.35 -7.05 -1.77
C GLN A 906 -4.75 -8.45 -1.60
N ILE A 907 -5.27 -9.48 -2.29
CA ILE A 907 -4.70 -10.84 -2.17
C ILE A 907 -3.24 -10.89 -2.65
N ILE A 908 -2.86 -10.06 -3.63
CA ILE A 908 -1.51 -10.02 -4.17
C ILE A 908 -0.56 -9.37 -3.16
N VAL A 909 -0.88 -8.18 -2.66
CA VAL A 909 0.06 -7.38 -1.84
C VAL A 909 0.15 -7.84 -0.38
N GLU A 910 -0.81 -8.64 0.08
CA GLU A 910 -0.92 -9.06 1.48
C GLU A 910 0.34 -9.73 2.09
N PRO A 911 1.12 -10.56 1.38
CA PRO A 911 2.39 -11.08 1.91
C PRO A 911 3.43 -10.00 2.25
N ALA A 912 3.22 -8.75 1.83
CA ALA A 912 4.03 -7.60 2.20
C ALA A 912 3.31 -6.63 3.15
N ASP A 913 2.04 -6.88 3.48
CA ASP A 913 1.22 -5.99 4.30
C ASP A 913 1.61 -6.12 5.78
N PRO A 914 1.91 -5.02 6.48
CA PRO A 914 2.19 -5.06 7.92
C PRO A 914 1.11 -5.76 8.76
N ALA A 915 -0.14 -5.86 8.29
CA ALA A 915 -1.19 -6.63 8.95
C ALA A 915 -0.76 -8.07 9.25
N VAL A 916 -0.16 -8.78 8.29
CA VAL A 916 0.18 -10.21 8.49
C VAL A 916 1.38 -10.41 9.40
N TYR A 917 2.14 -9.35 9.72
CA TYR A 917 3.28 -9.40 10.63
C TYR A 917 2.94 -8.88 12.03
N ALA A 918 2.01 -7.94 12.15
CA ALA A 918 1.66 -7.31 13.43
C ALA A 918 1.09 -8.29 14.47
N VAL A 919 0.38 -9.34 14.04
CA VAL A 919 -0.10 -10.40 14.94
C VAL A 919 1.05 -11.19 15.58
N HIS A 920 2.20 -11.25 14.90
CA HIS A 920 3.38 -11.99 15.31
C HIS A 920 4.29 -11.23 16.26
N TYR A 921 4.03 -9.94 16.54
CA TYR A 921 4.79 -9.19 17.55
C TYR A 921 4.76 -9.87 18.92
N SER A 922 3.63 -10.47 19.31
CA SER A 922 3.51 -11.07 20.64
C SER A 922 2.35 -12.07 20.80
N ARG A 923 1.28 -11.95 20.01
CA ARG A 923 0.07 -12.78 20.17
C ARG A 923 0.24 -14.17 19.58
N GLU A 924 0.81 -14.24 18.38
CA GLU A 924 1.08 -15.51 17.69
C GLU A 924 2.53 -15.58 17.19
N PRO A 925 3.56 -15.58 18.05
CA PRO A 925 4.94 -15.45 17.59
C PRO A 925 5.36 -16.53 16.57
N LEU A 926 6.12 -16.12 15.55
CA LEU A 926 6.64 -17.03 14.52
C LEU A 926 7.73 -17.94 15.10
N THR A 927 7.91 -19.10 14.46
CA THR A 927 8.97 -20.05 14.80
C THR A 927 10.03 -20.07 13.71
N PHE A 928 11.29 -20.05 14.12
CA PHE A 928 12.46 -19.93 13.27
C PHE A 928 13.45 -21.06 13.55
N MET A 929 14.41 -21.22 12.62
CA MET A 929 15.52 -22.13 12.75
C MET A 929 16.86 -21.41 12.56
N GLU A 930 17.85 -21.76 13.40
CA GLU A 930 19.26 -21.43 13.21
C GLU A 930 20.08 -22.73 13.26
N GLY A 931 20.64 -23.14 12.11
CA GLY A 931 21.21 -24.47 11.95
C GLY A 931 20.19 -25.59 12.22
N ASP A 932 20.44 -26.41 13.25
CA ASP A 932 19.55 -27.50 13.69
C ASP A 932 18.63 -27.10 14.87
N GLU A 933 18.73 -25.87 15.38
CA GLU A 933 17.95 -25.40 16.52
C GLU A 933 16.67 -24.68 16.06
N GLU A 934 15.54 -25.07 16.64
CA GLU A 934 14.23 -24.44 16.42
C GLU A 934 13.84 -23.63 17.66
N PHE A 935 13.39 -22.39 17.46
CA PHE A 935 12.94 -21.51 18.54
C PHE A 935 11.78 -20.63 18.10
N THR A 936 10.93 -20.26 19.06
CA THR A 936 9.86 -19.28 18.88
C THR A 936 10.40 -17.89 19.17
N ALA A 937 10.06 -16.91 18.31
CA ALA A 937 10.47 -15.53 18.50
C ALA A 937 10.02 -14.98 19.86
N PRO A 938 10.87 -14.22 20.56
CA PRO A 938 10.44 -13.50 21.76
C PRO A 938 9.42 -12.41 21.39
N PRO A 939 8.56 -11.98 22.34
CA PRO A 939 7.68 -10.84 22.11
C PRO A 939 8.45 -9.55 21.81
N ALA A 940 7.98 -8.79 20.83
CA ALA A 940 8.42 -7.43 20.54
C ALA A 940 7.46 -6.40 21.16
N ASN A 941 8.03 -5.44 21.90
CA ASN A 941 7.33 -4.32 22.50
C ASN A 941 7.13 -3.22 21.44
N VAL A 942 5.90 -2.91 21.05
CA VAL A 942 5.66 -1.99 19.92
C VAL A 942 4.82 -0.79 20.33
N PHE A 943 5.34 0.41 20.08
CA PHE A 943 4.66 1.67 20.33
C PHE A 943 4.42 2.41 19.02
N ASN A 944 3.22 2.22 18.46
CA ASN A 944 2.84 2.73 17.14
C ASN A 944 2.51 4.23 17.19
N VAL A 945 3.07 5.02 16.28
CA VAL A 945 2.80 6.47 16.18
C VAL A 945 1.97 6.74 14.93
N THR A 946 0.78 7.33 15.09
CA THR A 946 -0.12 7.65 13.97
C THR A 946 -0.56 9.11 14.09
N THR A 947 -0.06 9.98 13.22
CA THR A 947 -0.35 11.42 13.31
C THR A 947 -1.77 11.72 12.85
N ILE A 948 -2.47 12.58 13.59
CA ILE A 948 -3.88 12.85 13.32
C ILE A 948 -4.03 13.65 12.03
N GLY A 949 -4.91 13.18 11.14
CA GLY A 949 -5.18 13.82 9.85
C GLY A 949 -4.09 13.65 8.80
N ASP A 950 -3.16 12.70 8.99
CA ASP A 950 -2.07 12.41 8.06
C ASP A 950 -2.61 12.22 6.61
N PRO A 951 -2.23 13.10 5.65
CA PRO A 951 -2.73 13.03 4.29
C PRO A 951 -2.06 11.93 3.45
N ASN A 952 -0.86 11.50 3.82
CA ASN A 952 -0.05 10.59 3.01
C ASN A 952 -0.21 9.15 3.48
N VAL A 953 -0.27 8.92 4.79
CA VAL A 953 -0.54 7.62 5.41
C VAL A 953 -1.79 7.74 6.29
N PRO A 954 -2.98 7.47 5.73
CA PRO A 954 -4.25 7.71 6.42
C PRO A 954 -4.36 7.06 7.80
N VAL A 955 -4.99 7.75 8.75
CA VAL A 955 -5.04 7.31 10.18
C VAL A 955 -5.59 5.89 10.36
N ASN A 956 -6.54 5.47 9.52
CA ASN A 956 -7.13 4.13 9.60
C ASN A 956 -6.11 3.00 9.44
N VAL A 957 -5.06 3.19 8.63
CA VAL A 957 -4.06 2.12 8.42
C VAL A 957 -3.12 1.99 9.62
N GLY A 958 -2.79 3.09 10.30
CA GLY A 958 -2.05 3.06 11.57
C GLY A 958 -2.87 2.45 12.71
N VAL A 959 -4.16 2.80 12.78
CA VAL A 959 -5.12 2.17 13.70
C VAL A 959 -5.28 0.68 13.42
N ALA A 960 -5.26 0.25 12.15
CA ALA A 960 -5.32 -1.16 11.78
C ALA A 960 -4.13 -1.94 12.36
N ILE A 961 -2.88 -1.45 12.29
CA ILE A 961 -1.73 -2.09 12.93
C ILE A 961 -2.01 -2.35 14.41
N ALA A 962 -2.48 -1.32 15.12
CA ALA A 962 -2.74 -1.40 16.56
C ALA A 962 -3.90 -2.35 16.91
N LYS A 963 -4.94 -2.47 16.06
CA LYS A 963 -6.01 -3.48 16.20
C LYS A 963 -5.45 -4.88 16.04
N VAL A 964 -4.69 -5.12 14.96
CA VAL A 964 -4.13 -6.43 14.64
C VAL A 964 -3.16 -6.91 15.72
N ALA A 965 -2.27 -6.03 16.16
CA ALA A 965 -1.34 -6.33 17.25
C ALA A 965 -2.02 -6.49 18.63
N GLY A 966 -3.30 -6.11 18.75
CA GLY A 966 -4.11 -6.27 19.96
C GLY A 966 -3.96 -5.13 20.98
N PHE A 967 -3.50 -3.95 20.58
CA PHE A 967 -3.37 -2.78 21.46
C PHE A 967 -4.72 -2.10 21.72
N ILE A 968 -5.60 -2.16 20.73
CA ILE A 968 -6.95 -1.59 20.78
C ILE A 968 -7.94 -2.70 21.10
N GLU A 969 -8.61 -2.59 22.24
CA GLU A 969 -9.67 -3.50 22.67
C GLU A 969 -10.92 -3.33 21.78
N LEU A 970 -11.43 -4.46 21.27
CA LEU A 970 -12.57 -4.53 20.33
C LEU A 970 -13.85 -5.06 20.98
N PHE A 971 -13.76 -5.80 22.08
CA PHE A 971 -14.90 -6.54 22.62
C PHE A 971 -15.43 -5.92 23.90
N GLU A 972 -14.55 -5.52 24.82
CA GLU A 972 -14.98 -5.01 26.12
C GLU A 972 -14.97 -3.47 26.19
N PRO A 973 -16.02 -2.84 26.76
CA PRO A 973 -16.07 -1.39 26.89
C PRO A 973 -14.98 -0.87 27.84
N ASP A 974 -14.36 0.26 27.49
CA ASP A 974 -13.52 1.03 28.40
C ASP A 974 -14.41 1.78 29.39
N GLU A 975 -14.18 1.58 30.69
CA GLU A 975 -14.98 2.17 31.77
C GLU A 975 -15.05 3.71 31.69
N ARG A 976 -14.04 4.36 31.08
CA ARG A 976 -13.97 5.81 30.92
C ARG A 976 -15.04 6.36 29.97
N TYR A 977 -15.37 5.60 28.93
CA TYR A 977 -16.24 6.04 27.84
C TYR A 977 -17.57 5.29 27.79
N GLY A 978 -17.66 4.12 28.43
CA GLY A 978 -18.82 3.22 28.32
C GLY A 978 -18.96 2.58 26.94
N LYS A 979 -17.88 2.61 26.15
CA LYS A 979 -17.74 2.04 24.81
C LYS A 979 -16.34 1.46 24.68
N THR A 980 -16.11 0.57 23.72
CA THR A 980 -14.75 0.10 23.41
C THR A 980 -13.86 1.28 22.96
N ARG A 981 -12.54 1.12 23.04
CA ARG A 981 -11.61 2.15 22.53
C ARG A 981 -11.71 2.30 21.01
N ASN A 982 -11.96 1.20 20.30
CA ASN A 982 -12.20 1.22 18.86
C ASN A 982 -13.41 2.10 18.50
N ARG A 983 -14.54 1.94 19.21
CA ARG A 983 -15.72 2.77 18.96
C ARG A 983 -15.48 4.24 19.19
N VAL A 984 -14.71 4.59 20.23
CA VAL A 984 -14.35 5.98 20.51
C VAL A 984 -13.52 6.55 19.36
N ILE A 985 -12.54 5.79 18.85
CA ILE A 985 -11.73 6.19 17.69
C ILE A 985 -12.59 6.47 16.46
N ILE A 986 -13.62 5.66 16.22
CA ILE A 986 -14.50 5.83 15.06
C ILE A 986 -15.53 6.96 15.30
N ASP A 987 -16.22 6.98 16.44
CA ASP A 987 -17.25 7.98 16.77
C ASP A 987 -16.69 9.41 16.85
N GLU A 988 -15.41 9.54 17.20
CA GLU A 988 -14.74 10.84 17.26
C GLU A 988 -14.09 11.23 15.93
N GLY A 989 -14.28 10.47 14.85
CA GLY A 989 -13.73 10.78 13.52
C GLY A 989 -12.20 10.69 13.44
N ILE A 990 -11.54 10.16 14.48
CA ILE A 990 -10.08 10.02 14.53
C ILE A 990 -9.61 9.11 13.41
N GLN A 991 -10.31 7.99 13.19
CA GLN A 991 -9.91 7.00 12.18
C GLN A 991 -10.09 7.49 10.74
N GLU A 992 -11.15 8.27 10.49
CA GLU A 992 -11.40 8.87 9.19
C GLU A 992 -10.33 9.90 8.88
N GLY A 993 -10.01 10.77 9.85
CA GLY A 993 -8.91 11.74 9.73
C GLY A 993 -9.15 12.83 8.68
N ILE A 994 -10.41 13.08 8.29
CA ILE A 994 -10.77 14.11 7.30
C ILE A 994 -11.23 15.39 8.03
N PRO A 995 -10.47 16.50 7.97
CA PRO A 995 -10.76 17.70 8.76
C PRO A 995 -12.10 18.37 8.44
N TRP A 996 -12.54 18.28 7.17
CA TRP A 996 -13.74 18.96 6.70
C TRP A 996 -15.04 18.14 6.89
N LEU A 997 -14.94 16.89 7.34
CA LEU A 997 -16.07 15.97 7.35
C LEU A 997 -17.03 16.21 8.53
N GLU A 998 -16.49 16.17 9.75
CA GLU A 998 -17.28 16.18 10.96
C GLU A 998 -17.34 17.57 11.61
N VAL A 999 -18.55 18.06 11.85
CA VAL A 999 -18.77 19.28 12.63
C VAL A 999 -18.87 18.93 14.11
N LYS A 1000 -17.89 19.34 14.92
CA LYS A 1000 -17.80 19.00 16.35
C LYS A 1000 -18.66 19.92 17.22
N GLY A 1001 -19.97 19.91 16.96
CA GLY A 1001 -20.93 20.78 17.64
C GLY A 1001 -20.95 22.21 17.10
N PRO A 1002 -21.92 23.05 17.57
CA PRO A 1002 -22.09 24.41 17.07
C PRO A 1002 -20.93 25.34 17.44
N GLU A 1003 -20.14 24.99 18.46
CA GLU A 1003 -18.94 25.71 18.85
C GLU A 1003 -17.77 25.48 17.89
N TRP A 1004 -17.39 24.24 17.53
CA TRP A 1004 -16.08 23.94 16.90
C TRP A 1004 -16.04 23.98 15.37
N GLY A 1005 -17.15 23.76 14.67
CA GLY A 1005 -17.09 23.64 13.20
C GLY A 1005 -16.32 22.38 12.74
N PRO A 1006 -15.87 22.33 11.47
CA PRO A 1006 -15.08 21.22 10.93
C PRO A 1006 -13.61 21.32 11.36
N VAL A 1007 -13.17 20.36 12.19
CA VAL A 1007 -11.81 20.31 12.76
C VAL A 1007 -11.50 18.90 13.26
N LEU A 1008 -10.22 18.51 13.26
CA LEU A 1008 -9.75 17.24 13.82
C LEU A 1008 -9.84 17.22 15.37
N VAL A 1009 -9.92 16.02 15.96
CA VAL A 1009 -9.95 15.83 17.42
C VAL A 1009 -8.56 15.46 17.94
N ASP A 1010 -8.07 16.17 18.96
CA ASP A 1010 -6.86 15.76 19.68
C ASP A 1010 -7.21 14.65 20.67
N ALA A 1011 -6.82 13.42 20.30
CA ALA A 1011 -7.19 12.19 21.02
C ALA A 1011 -6.37 11.96 22.30
N ASP A 1012 -5.08 12.32 22.29
CA ASP A 1012 -4.15 11.99 23.38
C ASP A 1012 -3.82 13.17 24.29
N VAL A 1013 -4.09 14.40 23.83
CA VAL A 1013 -3.98 15.61 24.65
C VAL A 1013 -2.59 15.71 25.26
N LEU A 1014 -1.55 15.63 24.42
CA LEU A 1014 -0.15 15.51 24.86
C LEU A 1014 0.31 16.74 25.65
N SER A 1015 -0.18 17.93 25.28
CA SER A 1015 0.04 19.21 25.96
C SER A 1015 -0.71 19.33 27.29
N GLY A 1016 -1.64 18.44 27.59
CA GLY A 1016 -2.48 18.54 28.80
C GLY A 1016 -3.50 19.67 28.78
N CYS A 1017 -3.79 20.26 27.62
CA CYS A 1017 -4.86 21.26 27.44
C CYS A 1017 -6.23 20.73 27.87
N ASP A 1018 -7.01 21.57 28.57
CA ASP A 1018 -8.42 21.31 28.85
C ASP A 1018 -9.33 21.75 27.68
N ASN A 1019 -10.53 21.16 27.56
CA ASN A 1019 -11.55 21.64 26.63
C ASN A 1019 -12.05 23.06 26.98
N GLY A 1020 -12.12 23.95 25.99
CA GLY A 1020 -12.65 25.31 26.08
C GLY A 1020 -13.73 25.62 25.04
N PRO A 1021 -14.19 26.87 24.92
CA PRO A 1021 -14.82 27.35 23.68
C PRO A 1021 -13.80 27.33 22.53
N MET A 1022 -14.22 27.56 21.28
CA MET A 1022 -13.34 27.71 20.09
C MET A 1022 -12.32 28.85 20.26
N GLU A 1023 -11.29 28.57 21.03
CA GLU A 1023 -10.19 29.46 21.35
C GLU A 1023 -8.92 28.62 21.31
N VAL A 1024 -7.84 29.25 20.86
CA VAL A 1024 -6.52 28.64 20.81
C VAL A 1024 -6.07 28.27 22.22
N CYS A 1025 -5.65 27.02 22.44
CA CYS A 1025 -5.03 26.64 23.70
C CYS A 1025 -3.66 27.33 23.84
N PRO A 1026 -3.40 28.10 24.91
CA PRO A 1026 -2.10 28.77 25.09
C PRO A 1026 -0.90 27.84 25.16
N GLU A 1027 -1.11 26.58 25.56
CA GLU A 1027 -0.06 25.59 25.78
C GLU A 1027 0.44 24.94 24.48
N ASP A 1028 -0.44 24.66 23.50
CA ASP A 1028 -0.02 24.03 22.22
C ASP A 1028 -0.32 24.86 20.98
N GLY A 1029 -1.08 25.94 21.09
CA GLY A 1029 -1.42 26.79 19.96
C GLY A 1029 -2.51 26.22 19.04
N LEU A 1030 -3.14 25.09 19.38
CA LEU A 1030 -4.16 24.43 18.56
C LEU A 1030 -5.58 24.89 18.96
N MET A 1031 -6.46 24.97 17.96
CA MET A 1031 -7.90 25.19 18.10
C MET A 1031 -8.69 23.89 17.87
N ALA A 1032 -8.34 22.84 18.61
CA ALA A 1032 -8.95 21.52 18.49
C ALA A 1032 -9.82 21.13 19.71
N PRO A 1033 -10.95 20.43 19.52
CA PRO A 1033 -11.61 19.69 20.59
C PRO A 1033 -10.70 18.58 21.12
N ARG A 1034 -10.72 18.38 22.44
CA ARG A 1034 -9.87 17.41 23.17
C ARG A 1034 -10.71 16.24 23.65
N LEU A 1035 -10.23 15.02 23.44
CA LEU A 1035 -10.90 13.85 24.02
C LEU A 1035 -10.73 13.87 25.56
N SER A 1036 -11.85 13.74 26.28
CA SER A 1036 -11.86 13.79 27.74
C SER A 1036 -12.60 12.59 28.35
N PRO A 1037 -11.91 11.70 29.09
CA PRO A 1037 -10.46 11.69 29.32
C PRO A 1037 -9.66 11.35 28.04
N PRO A 1038 -8.35 11.68 27.97
CA PRO A 1038 -7.51 11.36 26.81
C PRO A 1038 -7.38 9.86 26.55
N LEU A 1039 -7.19 9.44 25.30
CA LEU A 1039 -7.22 8.04 24.88
C LEU A 1039 -6.05 7.24 25.47
N ARG A 1040 -4.81 7.68 25.17
CA ARG A 1040 -3.50 7.21 25.66
C ARG A 1040 -3.42 5.70 25.81
N ILE A 1041 -3.42 4.99 24.69
CA ILE A 1041 -3.50 3.53 24.65
C ILE A 1041 -2.12 2.93 24.90
N VAL A 1042 -1.92 2.40 26.10
CA VAL A 1042 -0.77 1.56 26.47
C VAL A 1042 -1.29 0.31 27.18
N ILE A 1043 -0.75 -0.85 26.80
CA ILE A 1043 -1.06 -2.16 27.37
C ILE A 1043 0.21 -2.87 27.81
N ASP A 1044 0.07 -3.90 28.65
CA ASP A 1044 1.13 -4.87 28.88
C ASP A 1044 1.27 -5.76 27.63
N THR A 1045 2.48 -5.89 27.11
CA THR A 1045 2.74 -6.69 25.91
C THR A 1045 2.47 -8.17 26.20
N PRO A 1046 1.57 -8.84 25.46
CA PRO A 1046 1.29 -10.26 25.66
C PRO A 1046 2.57 -11.12 25.63
N GLY A 1047 2.71 -12.05 26.57
CA GLY A 1047 3.89 -12.93 26.63
C GLY A 1047 5.18 -12.27 27.13
N SER A 1048 5.20 -10.96 27.39
CA SER A 1048 6.32 -10.24 28.01
C SER A 1048 6.15 -10.15 29.54
N GLU A 1049 7.26 -10.01 30.29
CA GLU A 1049 7.20 -9.88 31.77
C GLU A 1049 6.80 -8.46 32.20
N ASP A 1050 7.40 -7.44 31.58
CA ASP A 1050 7.22 -6.02 31.91
C ASP A 1050 7.09 -5.09 30.68
N GLY A 1051 7.10 -5.67 29.46
CA GLY A 1051 7.00 -4.94 28.20
C GLY A 1051 5.70 -4.15 28.04
N LYS A 1052 5.80 -3.04 27.30
CA LYS A 1052 4.68 -2.15 26.97
C LYS A 1052 4.51 -2.06 25.46
N SER A 1053 3.25 -2.12 25.03
CA SER A 1053 2.86 -1.84 23.65
C SER A 1053 1.70 -0.85 23.63
N GLY A 1054 1.52 -0.13 22.52
CA GLY A 1054 0.48 0.89 22.45
C GLY A 1054 0.41 1.62 21.13
N ILE A 1055 -0.46 2.64 21.10
CA ILE A 1055 -0.58 3.59 19.99
C ILE A 1055 -0.72 5.00 20.56
N VAL A 1056 -0.12 5.97 19.86
CA VAL A 1056 -0.20 7.40 20.17
C VAL A 1056 -0.58 8.20 18.93
N PHE A 1057 -1.37 9.24 19.15
CA PHE A 1057 -1.98 10.11 18.14
C PHE A 1057 -1.53 11.57 18.30
N PRO A 1058 -0.28 11.92 17.92
CA PRO A 1058 0.16 13.30 17.98
C PRO A 1058 -0.62 14.17 16.97
N MET A 1059 -0.94 15.39 17.37
CA MET A 1059 -1.58 16.41 16.53
C MET A 1059 -0.72 17.66 16.47
N THR A 1060 -0.54 18.20 15.26
CA THR A 1060 0.24 19.43 15.01
C THR A 1060 -0.51 20.47 14.17
N ASP A 1061 -1.51 20.06 13.38
CA ASP A 1061 -2.38 20.96 12.61
C ASP A 1061 -3.79 20.36 12.59
N GLU A 1062 -4.73 21.04 13.24
CA GLU A 1062 -6.10 20.59 13.42
C GLU A 1062 -7.00 20.76 12.17
N PHE A 1063 -6.57 21.55 11.19
CA PHE A 1063 -7.36 21.88 9.99
C PHE A 1063 -6.86 21.15 8.74
N ASN A 1064 -5.59 20.76 8.71
CA ASN A 1064 -5.00 20.09 7.56
C ASN A 1064 -4.45 18.70 7.90
N GLY A 1065 -4.09 18.45 9.16
CA GLY A 1065 -3.25 17.32 9.55
C GLY A 1065 -1.82 17.46 9.04
N VAL A 1066 -0.92 16.57 9.49
CA VAL A 1066 0.48 16.53 9.06
C VAL A 1066 0.93 15.08 8.89
N HIS A 1067 1.75 14.85 7.86
CA HIS A 1067 2.40 13.56 7.66
C HIS A 1067 3.62 13.41 8.58
N GLY A 1068 3.59 12.41 9.47
CA GLY A 1068 4.60 12.29 10.52
C GLY A 1068 4.53 13.44 11.53
N PHE A 1069 5.56 13.54 12.38
CA PHE A 1069 5.75 14.70 13.25
C PHE A 1069 6.98 15.51 12.80
N PRO A 1070 6.97 16.84 12.98
CA PRO A 1070 8.07 17.69 12.55
C PRO A 1070 9.35 17.42 13.36
N PRO A 1071 10.53 17.66 12.78
CA PRO A 1071 11.75 17.83 13.58
C PRO A 1071 11.59 18.90 14.68
N PRO A 1072 12.30 18.76 15.82
CA PRO A 1072 12.23 19.73 16.91
C PRO A 1072 12.59 21.16 16.47
N GLY A 1073 11.85 22.15 16.98
CA GLY A 1073 12.11 23.57 16.75
C GLY A 1073 11.66 24.12 15.38
N ILE A 1074 10.94 23.33 14.57
CA ILE A 1074 10.40 23.79 13.27
C ILE A 1074 9.18 24.68 13.44
N PHE A 1075 8.30 24.36 14.39
CA PHE A 1075 7.15 25.21 14.70
C PHE A 1075 7.45 26.07 15.93
N ASP A 1076 7.14 27.38 15.82
CA ASP A 1076 7.19 28.32 16.95
C ASP A 1076 5.94 28.11 17.85
N ALA A 1077 5.78 26.88 18.34
CA ALA A 1077 4.68 26.47 19.22
C ALA A 1077 5.14 26.45 20.68
N PRO A 1078 4.28 26.81 21.66
CA PRO A 1078 4.66 26.79 23.08
C PRO A 1078 4.93 25.37 23.61
N PHE A 1079 4.39 24.34 22.97
CA PHE A 1079 4.65 22.92 23.20
C PHE A 1079 5.13 22.26 21.90
N ASP A 1080 6.37 21.77 21.90
CA ASP A 1080 6.96 21.12 20.71
C ASP A 1080 6.60 19.63 20.70
N VAL A 1081 5.62 19.27 19.86
CA VAL A 1081 5.17 17.89 19.65
C VAL A 1081 6.29 17.02 19.07
N GLY A 1082 7.10 17.56 18.14
CA GLY A 1082 8.22 16.82 17.54
C GLY A 1082 9.26 16.43 18.59
N GLN A 1083 9.62 17.39 19.45
CA GLN A 1083 10.51 17.13 20.57
C GLN A 1083 9.92 16.15 21.58
N PHE A 1084 8.63 16.30 21.93
CA PHE A 1084 7.92 15.38 22.81
C PHE A 1084 8.01 13.95 22.28
N MET A 1085 7.72 13.75 20.99
CA MET A 1085 7.74 12.44 20.36
C MET A 1085 9.14 11.82 20.38
N ILE A 1086 10.18 12.59 20.02
CA ILE A 1086 11.57 12.09 20.07
C ILE A 1086 11.97 11.67 21.48
N HIS A 1087 11.59 12.45 22.50
CA HIS A 1087 11.88 12.09 23.89
C HIS A 1087 11.12 10.85 24.36
N GLN A 1088 9.86 10.71 23.96
CA GLN A 1088 9.04 9.55 24.28
C GLN A 1088 9.59 8.28 23.63
N LEU A 1089 9.88 8.30 22.33
CA LEU A 1089 10.40 7.15 21.58
C LEU A 1089 11.81 6.76 22.04
N GLY A 1090 12.69 7.74 22.25
CA GLY A 1090 14.03 7.48 22.75
C GLY A 1090 14.04 6.89 24.17
N TRP A 1091 13.12 7.34 25.04
CA TRP A 1091 12.93 6.72 26.36
C TRP A 1091 12.39 5.30 26.28
N PHE A 1092 11.41 5.06 25.40
CA PHE A 1092 10.86 3.74 25.15
C PHE A 1092 11.96 2.75 24.73
N PHE A 1093 12.83 3.11 23.79
CA PHE A 1093 13.96 2.26 23.39
C PHE A 1093 15.04 2.13 24.47
N ARG A 1094 15.38 3.21 25.20
CA ARG A 1094 16.34 3.15 26.31
C ARG A 1094 15.91 2.18 27.41
N THR A 1095 14.61 2.02 27.59
CA THR A 1095 14.00 1.08 28.55
C THR A 1095 13.67 -0.28 27.93
N GLU A 1096 14.17 -0.57 26.71
CA GLU A 1096 13.93 -1.82 25.98
C GLU A 1096 12.43 -2.11 25.79
N GLY A 1097 11.61 -1.05 25.71
CA GLY A 1097 10.17 -1.10 25.54
C GLY A 1097 9.37 -1.34 26.82
N THR A 1098 9.96 -1.17 28.00
CA THR A 1098 9.28 -1.43 29.29
C THR A 1098 8.58 -0.19 29.89
N GLU A 1099 8.82 1.01 29.35
CA GLU A 1099 8.19 2.24 29.85
C GLU A 1099 7.75 3.20 28.73
N VAL A 1100 6.52 3.70 28.82
CA VAL A 1100 5.98 4.80 28.00
C VAL A 1100 5.59 5.94 28.93
N ARG A 1101 6.04 7.15 28.65
CA ARG A 1101 5.82 8.35 29.50
C ARG A 1101 5.08 9.43 28.73
N TYR A 1102 4.23 10.17 29.43
CA TYR A 1102 3.45 11.30 28.90
C TYR A 1102 3.70 12.58 29.72
N ASP A 1103 4.96 12.80 30.12
CA ASP A 1103 5.31 13.94 30.97
C ASP A 1103 5.32 15.24 30.15
N HIS A 1104 4.59 16.25 30.61
CA HIS A 1104 4.48 17.55 29.90
C HIS A 1104 5.83 18.17 29.54
N CYS A 1105 6.85 18.01 30.40
CA CYS A 1105 8.17 18.60 30.19
C CYS A 1105 8.85 18.14 28.89
N MET A 1106 8.44 17.00 28.30
CA MET A 1106 9.06 16.44 27.09
C MET A 1106 8.90 17.39 25.89
N GLY A 1107 7.85 18.22 25.88
CA GLY A 1107 7.64 19.26 24.86
C GLY A 1107 8.31 20.61 25.16
N GLU A 1108 8.90 20.81 26.35
CA GLU A 1108 9.40 22.12 26.83
C GLU A 1108 10.94 22.29 26.75
N GLY A 1109 11.67 21.26 26.36
CA GLY A 1109 13.12 21.27 26.18
C GLY A 1109 13.86 20.36 27.16
N VAL A 1110 15.12 20.02 26.84
CA VAL A 1110 15.96 19.15 27.68
C VAL A 1110 16.13 19.70 29.11
N ALA A 1111 16.20 21.03 29.27
CA ALA A 1111 16.33 21.68 30.57
C ALA A 1111 15.08 21.54 31.47
N ALA A 1112 13.91 21.28 30.89
CA ALA A 1112 12.64 21.14 31.61
C ALA A 1112 12.41 19.72 32.15
N CYS A 1113 13.02 18.69 31.52
CA CYS A 1113 12.92 17.29 31.95
C CYS A 1113 14.22 16.78 32.60
N PRO A 1114 14.31 16.66 33.95
CA PRO A 1114 15.56 16.31 34.65
C PRO A 1114 16.16 14.94 34.33
N TRP A 1115 15.39 14.03 33.75
CA TRP A 1115 15.81 12.66 33.40
C TRP A 1115 16.29 12.54 31.95
N ILE A 1116 16.15 13.59 31.15
CA ILE A 1116 16.75 13.67 29.81
C ILE A 1116 18.16 14.24 29.98
N PRO A 1117 19.21 13.55 29.49
CA PRO A 1117 20.56 14.04 29.62
C PRO A 1117 20.75 15.40 28.93
N PRO A 1118 21.44 16.37 29.55
CA PRO A 1118 21.80 17.61 28.88
C PRO A 1118 22.83 17.37 27.77
N PRO A 1119 22.96 18.28 26.80
CA PRO A 1119 24.00 18.17 25.78
C PRO A 1119 25.40 18.26 26.42
N PRO A 1120 26.44 17.72 25.75
CA PRO A 1120 27.81 17.80 26.24
C PRO A 1120 28.25 19.26 26.42
N ALA A 1121 29.14 19.49 27.38
CA ALA A 1121 29.68 20.83 27.59
C ALA A 1121 30.51 21.28 26.36
N PRO A 1122 30.36 22.54 25.90
CA PRO A 1122 31.04 23.04 24.71
C PRO A 1122 32.56 23.18 24.86
#